data_AF-A0A414FG64-F1
#
_entry.id   AF-A0A414FG64-F1
#
_cell.length_a   1.000
_cell.length_b   1.000
_cell.length_c   1.000
_cell.angle_alpha   90.00
_cell.angle_beta   90.00
_cell.angle_gamma   90.00
#
_symmetry.space_group_name_H-M   'P 1'
#
loop_
_entity.id
_entity.type
_entity.pdbx_description
1 polymer ?
#
loop_
_entity_poly.entity_id
_entity_poly.type
_entity_poly.pdbx_seq_one_letter_code
_entity_poly.pdbx_strand_id
1 'polypeptide(L)'
;MKRYKLKITYFILLLLPLFASCTDEEIFQGSGVTEGVPTTVDISVGTAANTAKTRSALLESEERKIYNLYLWVFNSSGNVEYSREYSRADLIQAATDLTTSTGEVDADAPTSMGLLKNISLTTGKKTLFLLANYKSDADGLFHVEPEVLNGISKYSDLEKVRAAMTVHTLFRPNGNLLMSLTQTVTVSTATKQIEVSLKRSEAKITLNLQTIAGLTFEPGTYRLGNVPGSTFIAEHAKGTDQTASWDADGVDKKSYWVSEYFQFEGDADNITTSFYMPENRKIAKKAISPASPGYNAERKGYDLRQKLLKSPVTGATDKPNLQNGETEYAPDLAPYIEFTGELRQNLATGDTPTERFGRVTYRIYLGYTAENDPANDYDIERNVHYTYNVTIKGMNDLVVEAKSDKAKEEEPAPGVEGLVYDAHRSFNFDCHYEQGLMRFKKDELAIFNPDGTLKDDAMISFAIRTPFCDKIISYTKAELEQLKNNNYIPSKEKKADTNWLKFYIHPSTLADNGNEDMQYFSDTGANLLSLEQFLYRLMNEPDYVFNAASGLCKVTVYANEYFYEQNPMQENAPKDKNLWKTFANSPDRTFDLLVNTSHEISPDGQSRYHQAIVTIRQMSIKTVFVNSPDGMRVWGVENVNETPDLDWSVRGPGEADAFYNKYYSNGWTNTWSLMSRRTGGLDEADNIMPDPMFRQKEKTLWQVMTKVNNAKLTLSKDHTNAAMKYYHATYACFTPFLRNRDNNRDGQMQANEMQWYIPSICEANMLYVAERVLPLKSRLVGHAPSDNATALFTSRAFMGSTNLTLNSPNAIIFVEESHSMTPLYNFDYQKTASPGERTPFSDVRLIRDLGILETSEDHSYHLDEIGKELSKTLVNKWTEHEYLIFRADNLPANTTRASRAIYELPAHNETSQINTIYHKGFEVAQYIANTIDKPKDLKNPNRSSEYYYETWTTLMSDIEKGNSPCAYYYQKPDKSDLGTWRLPNEAELMIMAGSLFDWDDREKPKVYDFGGNLSSLNMKDGQVIHSRTGFSKRDMNGGRSFSAGYQMYFDGYLRFVTTVDTQWGGDKDRLVNDKKGYVRCVRDLE
;
A
#
# COMPACT_ATOMS: atom_id res chain seq x y z
N MET A 1 -32.92 21.84 79.55
CA MET A 1 -32.10 20.61 79.72
C MET A 1 -32.60 19.53 78.75
N LYS A 2 -31.69 18.74 78.18
CA LYS A 2 -31.87 17.39 77.57
C LYS A 2 -32.96 17.14 76.49
N ARG A 3 -32.46 16.89 75.27
CA ARG A 3 -32.67 15.70 74.39
C ARG A 3 -34.07 15.14 74.05
N TYR A 4 -34.35 15.18 72.74
CA TYR A 4 -34.80 14.09 71.82
C TYR A 4 -36.25 13.55 71.75
N LYS A 5 -36.69 13.45 70.47
CA LYS A 5 -37.44 12.36 69.77
C LYS A 5 -39.01 12.30 69.77
N LEU A 6 -39.56 12.65 68.59
CA LEU A 6 -40.18 11.75 67.57
C LEU A 6 -41.74 11.62 67.42
N LYS A 7 -42.21 11.66 66.14
CA LYS A 7 -43.47 11.13 65.51
C LYS A 7 -44.84 11.87 65.77
N ILE A 8 -45.58 12.35 64.73
CA ILE A 8 -46.68 11.73 63.89
C ILE A 8 -48.05 11.68 64.63
N THR A 9 -49.28 11.94 64.11
CA THR A 9 -49.98 11.91 62.77
C THR A 9 -50.97 13.12 62.60
N TYR A 10 -51.19 13.76 61.44
CA TYR A 10 -52.20 13.57 60.33
C TYR A 10 -53.71 13.89 60.55
N PHE A 11 -54.32 14.50 59.50
CA PHE A 11 -55.73 14.47 59.00
C PHE A 11 -56.89 15.24 59.69
N ILE A 12 -57.75 15.93 58.89
CA ILE A 12 -59.26 15.86 58.88
C ILE A 12 -60.03 16.83 57.90
N LEU A 13 -61.10 16.32 57.21
CA LEU A 13 -62.35 16.93 56.60
C LEU A 13 -62.30 18.17 55.61
N LEU A 14 -63.38 18.65 54.93
CA LEU A 14 -64.45 18.09 54.02
C LEU A 14 -65.46 19.21 53.56
N LEU A 15 -66.01 19.14 52.31
CA LEU A 15 -67.31 19.69 51.77
C LEU A 15 -67.56 21.19 51.33
N LEU A 16 -67.93 21.36 50.02
CA LEU A 16 -69.06 22.12 49.40
C LEU A 16 -69.18 23.69 49.51
N PRO A 17 -70.01 24.41 48.69
CA PRO A 17 -69.86 24.65 47.23
C PRO A 17 -70.22 26.09 46.68
N LEU A 18 -69.77 26.38 45.45
CA LEU A 18 -70.37 27.29 44.41
C LEU A 18 -70.52 28.83 44.57
N PHE A 19 -70.14 29.51 43.47
CA PHE A 19 -70.44 30.88 42.95
C PHE A 19 -69.66 32.14 43.41
N ALA A 20 -68.83 32.61 42.45
CA ALA A 20 -68.65 33.99 41.98
C ALA A 20 -67.98 35.08 42.86
N SER A 21 -66.69 35.32 42.61
CA SER A 21 -66.22 36.56 41.95
C SER A 21 -64.75 36.41 41.46
N CYS A 22 -64.33 37.26 40.53
CA CYS A 22 -62.93 37.32 40.10
C CYS A 22 -62.09 38.15 41.08
N THR A 23 -60.95 37.61 41.49
CA THR A 23 -59.68 38.35 41.67
C THR A 23 -58.55 37.40 41.33
N ASP A 24 -57.73 37.73 40.33
CA ASP A 24 -56.45 37.09 40.12
C ASP A 24 -55.54 37.45 41.31
N GLU A 25 -55.02 36.43 42.02
CA GLU A 25 -53.83 36.58 42.86
C GLU A 25 -52.81 35.49 42.48
N GLU A 26 -51.67 35.95 41.97
CA GLU A 26 -50.51 35.12 41.65
C GLU A 26 -49.87 34.54 42.92
N ILE A 27 -50.32 33.38 43.39
CA ILE A 27 -49.57 32.58 44.37
C ILE A 27 -49.50 31.11 43.92
N PHE A 28 -48.69 30.87 42.89
CA PHE A 28 -47.62 29.86 42.88
C PHE A 28 -46.96 29.88 41.48
N GLN A 29 -45.94 30.73 41.31
CA GLN A 29 -45.01 30.61 40.18
C GLN A 29 -44.19 29.32 40.33
N GLY A 30 -44.76 28.19 39.91
CA GLY A 30 -43.99 27.02 39.58
C GLY A 30 -43.13 27.33 38.36
N SER A 31 -41.81 27.21 38.47
CA SER A 31 -40.83 27.46 37.42
C SER A 31 -40.82 26.37 36.32
N GLY A 32 -41.99 25.80 36.01
CA GLY A 32 -42.19 24.80 34.99
C GLY A 32 -42.76 25.40 33.71
N VAL A 33 -42.21 25.01 32.57
CA VAL A 33 -42.82 25.31 31.27
C VAL A 33 -44.17 24.59 31.18
N THR A 34 -45.25 25.32 30.88
CA THR A 34 -46.57 24.73 30.61
C THR A 34 -46.45 23.75 29.44
N GLU A 35 -46.66 22.45 29.65
CA GLU A 35 -46.53 21.44 28.58
C GLU A 35 -47.70 21.51 27.59
N GLY A 36 -47.46 21.08 26.34
CA GLY A 36 -48.51 20.88 25.34
C GLY A 36 -48.92 22.10 24.49
N VAL A 37 -48.30 23.27 24.68
CA VAL A 37 -48.59 24.47 23.88
C VAL A 37 -47.89 24.36 22.51
N PRO A 38 -48.60 24.48 21.36
CA PRO A 38 -47.95 24.47 20.06
C PRO A 38 -46.92 25.60 19.89
N THR A 39 -45.77 25.26 19.33
CA THR A 39 -44.66 26.18 19.09
C THR A 39 -43.82 25.76 17.88
N THR A 40 -43.01 26.67 17.36
CA THR A 40 -42.16 26.43 16.19
C THR A 40 -40.72 26.74 16.58
N VAL A 41 -39.82 25.82 16.26
CA VAL A 41 -38.39 25.89 16.61
C VAL A 41 -37.57 25.55 15.36
N ASP A 42 -36.45 26.22 15.16
CA ASP A 42 -35.45 25.84 14.15
C ASP A 42 -34.35 24.98 14.79
N ILE A 43 -33.76 24.04 14.04
CA ILE A 43 -32.69 23.19 14.56
C ILE A 43 -31.39 23.48 13.80
N SER A 44 -30.39 24.02 14.50
CA SER A 44 -29.02 24.16 13.99
C SER A 44 -28.31 22.83 14.11
N VAL A 45 -28.10 22.16 12.98
CA VAL A 45 -27.33 20.92 12.90
C VAL A 45 -25.90 21.24 12.54
N GLY A 46 -24.96 20.65 13.27
CA GLY A 46 -23.55 20.58 12.88
C GLY A 46 -22.96 19.20 13.19
N THR A 47 -21.69 19.02 12.84
CA THR A 47 -20.90 17.81 13.13
C THR A 47 -19.77 18.13 14.12
N ALA A 48 -19.45 17.18 15.00
CA ALA A 48 -18.30 17.31 15.88
C ALA A 48 -16.98 17.24 15.08
N ALA A 49 -16.04 18.14 15.38
CA ALA A 49 -14.72 18.18 14.76
C ALA A 49 -13.85 16.96 15.13
N ASN A 50 -12.89 16.62 14.26
CA ASN A 50 -11.91 15.57 14.51
C ASN A 50 -10.73 15.65 13.54
N THR A 51 -9.50 15.50 14.06
CA THR A 51 -8.30 15.91 13.33
C THR A 51 -7.30 14.76 13.18
N ALA A 52 -7.04 14.29 11.95
CA ALA A 52 -5.80 13.57 11.64
C ALA A 52 -5.42 13.70 10.16
N LYS A 53 -4.13 13.61 9.84
CA LYS A 53 -3.56 13.77 8.49
C LYS A 53 -2.68 12.58 8.12
N THR A 54 -3.23 11.61 7.40
CA THR A 54 -2.57 10.42 6.82
C THR A 54 -3.25 10.06 5.50
N ARG A 55 -2.66 9.21 4.64
CA ARG A 55 -3.17 8.97 3.28
C ARG A 55 -4.40 8.05 3.23
N SER A 56 -4.60 7.22 4.25
CA SER A 56 -5.80 6.38 4.44
C SER A 56 -6.94 7.10 5.17
N ALA A 57 -6.66 8.24 5.82
CA ALA A 57 -7.66 9.08 6.45
C ALA A 57 -8.36 9.98 5.43
N LEU A 58 -9.65 10.25 5.69
CA LEU A 58 -10.37 11.35 5.07
C LEU A 58 -9.82 12.69 5.56
N LEU A 59 -9.90 13.72 4.71
CA LEU A 59 -9.76 15.11 5.15
C LEU A 59 -10.86 15.43 6.18
N GLU A 60 -10.56 16.28 7.16
CA GLU A 60 -11.50 16.65 8.22
C GLU A 60 -12.83 17.23 7.68
N SER A 61 -12.78 17.97 6.57
CA SER A 61 -13.96 18.44 5.83
C SER A 61 -14.86 17.31 5.33
N GLU A 62 -14.27 16.20 4.89
CA GLU A 62 -14.99 15.03 4.36
C GLU A 62 -15.52 14.13 5.48
N GLU A 63 -14.82 14.03 6.62
CA GLU A 63 -15.35 13.34 7.83
C GLU A 63 -16.63 13.97 8.37
N ARG A 64 -16.92 15.21 7.97
CA ARG A 64 -18.00 16.06 8.49
C ARG A 64 -19.19 16.25 7.54
N LYS A 65 -19.19 15.64 6.35
CA LYS A 65 -20.27 15.77 5.36
C LYS A 65 -21.53 14.97 5.75
N ILE A 66 -22.71 15.58 5.57
CA ILE A 66 -24.02 14.95 5.79
C ILE A 66 -24.71 14.73 4.43
N TYR A 67 -24.76 13.49 3.96
CA TYR A 67 -25.36 13.11 2.68
C TYR A 67 -26.89 12.93 2.77
N ASN A 68 -27.37 12.49 3.94
CA ASN A 68 -28.77 12.31 4.30
C ASN A 68 -28.93 12.45 5.81
N LEU A 69 -30.11 12.87 6.28
CA LEU A 69 -30.40 13.07 7.69
C LEU A 69 -31.85 12.69 8.02
N TYR A 70 -32.05 11.91 9.07
CA TYR A 70 -33.37 11.62 9.65
C TYR A 70 -33.41 12.19 11.07
N LEU A 71 -34.36 13.11 11.31
CA LEU A 71 -34.68 13.67 12.61
C LEU A 71 -35.92 12.98 13.19
N TRP A 72 -35.86 12.57 14.46
CA TRP A 72 -37.02 12.29 15.32
C TRP A 72 -37.00 13.21 16.54
N VAL A 73 -38.18 13.64 16.97
CA VAL A 73 -38.40 14.33 18.25
C VAL A 73 -39.44 13.55 19.03
N PHE A 74 -39.08 13.11 20.23
CA PHE A 74 -39.92 12.34 21.14
C PHE A 74 -40.43 13.23 22.27
N ASN A 75 -41.68 13.02 22.67
CA ASN A 75 -42.28 13.68 23.83
C ASN A 75 -41.77 13.09 25.16
N SER A 76 -42.21 13.66 26.29
CA SER A 76 -41.84 13.22 27.64
C SER A 76 -42.23 11.77 27.98
N SER A 77 -43.16 11.17 27.23
CA SER A 77 -43.54 9.75 27.32
C SER A 77 -42.75 8.83 26.38
N GLY A 78 -41.79 9.39 25.62
CA GLY A 78 -40.95 8.67 24.68
C GLY A 78 -41.60 8.30 23.34
N ASN A 79 -42.80 8.80 23.03
CA ASN A 79 -43.47 8.58 21.73
C ASN A 79 -43.04 9.64 20.71
N VAL A 80 -42.98 9.29 19.42
CA VAL A 80 -42.70 10.25 18.33
C VAL A 80 -43.75 11.37 18.31
N GLU A 81 -43.26 12.61 18.26
CA GLU A 81 -44.05 13.84 18.12
C GLU A 81 -43.78 14.53 16.78
N TYR A 82 -42.53 14.49 16.32
CA TYR A 82 -42.13 14.93 14.98
C TYR A 82 -41.13 13.94 14.40
N SER A 83 -41.20 13.68 13.10
CA SER A 83 -40.17 12.93 12.38
C SER A 83 -40.09 13.40 10.93
N ARG A 84 -38.89 13.62 10.40
CA ARG A 84 -38.67 13.97 8.99
C ARG A 84 -37.31 13.48 8.48
N GLU A 85 -37.32 12.90 7.29
CA GLU A 85 -36.12 12.70 6.48
C GLU A 85 -35.81 13.96 5.66
N TYR A 86 -34.53 14.30 5.55
CA TYR A 86 -33.98 15.39 4.76
C TYR A 86 -33.03 14.82 3.70
N SER A 87 -33.35 15.10 2.44
CA SER A 87 -32.51 14.73 1.30
C SER A 87 -31.27 15.64 1.23
N ARG A 88 -30.29 15.25 0.40
CA ARG A 88 -29.12 16.10 0.11
C ARG A 88 -29.49 17.51 -0.39
N ALA A 89 -30.59 17.63 -1.14
CA ALA A 89 -31.11 18.93 -1.60
C ALA A 89 -31.68 19.76 -0.44
N ASP A 90 -32.42 19.14 0.49
CA ASP A 90 -32.87 19.81 1.71
C ASP A 90 -31.69 20.28 2.58
N LEU A 91 -30.60 19.51 2.65
CA LEU A 91 -29.42 19.84 3.44
C LEU A 91 -28.60 20.99 2.82
N ILE A 92 -28.48 21.06 1.49
CA ILE A 92 -27.89 22.22 0.78
C ILE A 92 -28.73 23.48 1.01
N GLN A 93 -30.06 23.33 1.00
CA GLN A 93 -30.97 24.42 1.33
C GLN A 93 -30.83 24.84 2.81
N ALA A 94 -30.70 23.90 3.75
CA ALA A 94 -30.46 24.17 5.17
C ALA A 94 -29.15 24.93 5.43
N ALA A 95 -28.07 24.61 4.69
CA ALA A 95 -26.81 25.37 4.76
C ALA A 95 -26.99 26.82 4.25
N THR A 96 -27.74 27.00 3.15
CA THR A 96 -28.09 28.33 2.61
C THR A 96 -28.98 29.12 3.60
N ASP A 97 -29.90 28.43 4.26
CA ASP A 97 -30.80 28.98 5.26
C ASP A 97 -30.08 29.40 6.55
N LEU A 98 -29.04 28.66 6.96
CA LEU A 98 -28.14 29.03 8.06
C LEU A 98 -27.46 30.37 7.76
N THR A 99 -26.79 30.49 6.62
CA THR A 99 -26.11 31.73 6.19
C THR A 99 -27.08 32.90 6.08
N THR A 100 -28.28 32.68 5.55
CA THR A 100 -29.28 33.74 5.39
C THR A 100 -29.87 34.21 6.72
N SER A 101 -29.99 33.32 7.71
CA SER A 101 -30.67 33.62 8.99
C SER A 101 -29.74 33.98 10.15
N THR A 102 -28.49 33.51 10.16
CA THR A 102 -27.53 33.73 11.25
C THR A 102 -26.28 34.50 10.81
N GLY A 103 -25.96 34.51 9.51
CA GLY A 103 -24.68 34.97 8.98
C GLY A 103 -23.55 33.94 9.08
N GLU A 104 -23.79 32.77 9.68
CA GLU A 104 -22.83 31.67 9.75
C GLU A 104 -22.74 30.93 8.41
N VAL A 105 -21.52 30.69 7.93
CA VAL A 105 -21.24 30.02 6.66
C VAL A 105 -20.65 28.65 6.96
N ASP A 106 -21.18 27.61 6.33
CA ASP A 106 -20.55 26.28 6.33
C ASP A 106 -19.20 26.38 5.61
N ALA A 107 -18.15 26.63 6.41
CA ALA A 107 -16.78 26.82 5.97
C ALA A 107 -16.04 25.48 5.78
N ASP A 108 -16.59 24.37 6.28
CA ASP A 108 -15.95 23.06 6.26
C ASP A 108 -16.40 22.14 5.10
N ALA A 109 -17.69 22.06 4.76
CA ALA A 109 -18.17 21.38 3.54
C ALA A 109 -19.35 22.11 2.88
N PRO A 110 -19.92 21.65 1.75
CA PRO A 110 -21.36 21.71 1.60
C PRO A 110 -21.97 20.64 2.53
N THR A 111 -22.92 21.01 3.40
CA THR A 111 -23.69 20.11 4.30
C THR A 111 -22.97 19.57 5.55
N SER A 112 -21.91 20.21 6.06
CA SER A 112 -21.40 19.92 7.41
C SER A 112 -22.24 20.55 8.52
N MET A 113 -22.94 21.65 8.20
CA MET A 113 -23.88 22.34 9.07
C MET A 113 -25.06 22.91 8.28
N GLY A 114 -26.17 23.17 8.97
CA GLY A 114 -27.36 23.76 8.37
C GLY A 114 -28.49 24.02 9.36
N LEU A 115 -29.41 24.93 8.99
CA LEU A 115 -30.55 25.34 9.80
C LEU A 115 -31.84 24.69 9.28
N LEU A 116 -32.34 23.68 9.99
CA LEU A 116 -33.60 23.02 9.69
C LEU A 116 -34.76 23.88 10.20
N LYS A 117 -35.45 24.57 9.30
CA LYS A 117 -36.48 25.56 9.64
C LYS A 117 -37.87 24.97 9.91
N ASN A 118 -38.63 25.69 10.74
CA ASN A 118 -40.07 25.53 10.96
C ASN A 118 -40.49 24.17 11.57
N ILE A 119 -39.72 23.62 12.51
CA ILE A 119 -40.07 22.38 13.19
C ILE A 119 -41.22 22.65 14.19
N SER A 120 -42.40 22.14 13.86
CA SER A 120 -43.60 22.31 14.67
C SER A 120 -43.62 21.28 15.81
N LEU A 121 -43.63 21.76 17.05
CA LEU A 121 -43.56 20.97 18.28
C LEU A 121 -44.58 21.49 19.32
N THR A 122 -44.71 20.81 20.43
CA THR A 122 -45.34 21.34 21.65
C THR A 122 -44.29 21.70 22.70
N THR A 123 -44.64 22.56 23.65
CA THR A 123 -43.81 22.83 24.82
C THR A 123 -43.71 21.63 25.77
N GLY A 124 -42.64 21.59 26.58
CA GLY A 124 -42.34 20.52 27.53
C GLY A 124 -40.98 19.85 27.28
N LYS A 125 -40.69 18.78 28.01
CA LYS A 125 -39.44 18.02 27.83
C LYS A 125 -39.49 17.17 26.55
N LYS A 126 -38.46 17.30 25.70
CA LYS A 126 -38.29 16.56 24.45
C LYS A 126 -36.96 15.82 24.40
N THR A 127 -36.92 14.70 23.70
CA THR A 127 -35.68 14.02 23.31
C THR A 127 -35.57 14.05 21.80
N LEU A 128 -34.51 14.65 21.27
CA LEU A 128 -34.18 14.64 19.85
C LEU A 128 -33.27 13.44 19.58
N PHE A 129 -33.53 12.73 18.49
CA PHE A 129 -32.60 11.78 17.90
C PHE A 129 -32.34 12.16 16.46
N LEU A 130 -31.08 12.26 16.08
CA LEU A 130 -30.66 12.53 14.70
C LEU A 130 -29.80 11.37 14.21
N LEU A 131 -30.09 10.87 13.02
CA LEU A 131 -29.35 9.83 12.32
C LEU A 131 -28.93 10.35 10.94
N ALA A 132 -27.64 10.50 10.70
CA ALA A 132 -27.09 10.89 9.41
C ALA A 132 -26.39 9.72 8.75
N ASN A 133 -26.30 9.77 7.41
CA ASN A 133 -25.41 8.90 6.62
C ASN A 133 -25.71 7.40 6.78
N TYR A 134 -27.00 7.04 6.86
CA TYR A 134 -27.46 5.66 7.19
C TYR A 134 -27.92 4.83 5.97
N LYS A 135 -27.97 5.45 4.79
CA LYS A 135 -28.45 4.83 3.55
C LYS A 135 -27.30 4.14 2.79
N SER A 136 -27.40 2.82 2.61
CA SER A 136 -26.39 1.99 1.94
C SER A 136 -26.46 2.03 0.41
N ASP A 137 -27.64 2.29 -0.16
CA ASP A 137 -27.85 2.52 -1.60
C ASP A 137 -27.16 3.81 -2.09
N ALA A 138 -26.77 4.68 -1.15
CA ALA A 138 -26.04 5.93 -1.35
C ALA A 138 -24.56 5.82 -0.94
N ASP A 139 -23.92 4.69 -1.21
CA ASP A 139 -22.52 4.35 -0.85
C ASP A 139 -22.23 4.20 0.67
N GLY A 140 -23.24 4.23 1.55
CA GLY A 140 -23.05 4.10 3.00
C GLY A 140 -22.46 2.76 3.44
N LEU A 141 -21.38 2.80 4.24
CA LEU A 141 -20.70 1.58 4.72
C LEU A 141 -21.54 0.80 5.75
N PHE A 142 -22.40 1.49 6.50
CA PHE A 142 -23.31 0.89 7.45
C PHE A 142 -24.73 0.93 6.90
N HIS A 143 -25.36 -0.24 6.85
CA HIS A 143 -26.75 -0.38 6.43
C HIS A 143 -27.68 -0.40 7.64
N VAL A 144 -28.81 0.32 7.52
CA VAL A 144 -29.96 0.21 8.40
C VAL A 144 -31.19 -0.02 7.53
N GLU A 145 -31.90 -1.12 7.77
CA GLU A 145 -33.08 -1.49 6.97
C GLU A 145 -34.15 -0.38 7.01
N PRO A 146 -34.61 0.15 5.85
CA PRO A 146 -35.61 1.22 5.81
C PRO A 146 -36.92 0.87 6.52
N GLU A 147 -37.34 -0.41 6.49
CA GLU A 147 -38.52 -0.89 7.20
C GLU A 147 -38.39 -0.74 8.73
N VAL A 148 -37.18 -0.91 9.27
CA VAL A 148 -36.90 -0.74 10.71
C VAL A 148 -37.02 0.73 11.11
N LEU A 149 -36.54 1.65 10.28
CA LEU A 149 -36.64 3.09 10.52
C LEU A 149 -38.08 3.63 10.38
N ASN A 150 -38.83 3.12 9.40
CA ASN A 150 -40.25 3.43 9.22
C ASN A 150 -41.12 2.92 10.38
N GLY A 151 -40.67 1.89 11.10
CA GLY A 151 -41.36 1.31 12.26
C GLY A 151 -41.14 2.04 13.59
N ILE A 152 -40.28 3.07 13.65
CA ILE A 152 -39.93 3.75 14.91
C ILE A 152 -41.13 4.53 15.46
N SER A 153 -41.66 4.06 16.59
CA SER A 153 -42.78 4.68 17.30
C SER A 153 -42.37 5.31 18.63
N LYS A 154 -41.28 4.79 19.22
CA LYS A 154 -40.74 5.18 20.52
C LYS A 154 -39.23 5.31 20.49
N TYR A 155 -38.69 6.12 21.40
CA TYR A 155 -37.24 6.27 21.55
C TYR A 155 -36.54 4.92 21.81
N SER A 156 -37.14 4.06 22.64
CA SER A 156 -36.59 2.73 22.93
C SER A 156 -36.72 1.72 21.78
N ASP A 157 -37.29 2.08 20.64
CA ASP A 157 -37.18 1.30 19.41
C ASP A 157 -35.79 1.53 18.77
N LEU A 158 -35.31 2.79 18.75
CA LEU A 158 -33.99 3.17 18.23
C LEU A 158 -32.83 2.52 19.00
N GLU A 159 -32.96 2.39 20.32
CA GLU A 159 -31.94 1.76 21.20
C GLU A 159 -31.63 0.30 20.80
N LYS A 160 -32.54 -0.36 20.07
CA LYS A 160 -32.39 -1.75 19.61
C LYS A 160 -31.78 -1.85 18.22
N VAL A 161 -31.73 -0.75 17.46
CA VAL A 161 -31.33 -0.77 16.05
C VAL A 161 -29.81 -0.82 15.93
N ARG A 162 -29.34 -1.85 15.22
CA ARG A 162 -27.94 -2.04 14.84
C ARG A 162 -27.77 -1.68 13.38
N ALA A 163 -26.71 -0.94 13.07
CA ALA A 163 -26.26 -0.73 11.72
C ALA A 163 -25.11 -1.71 11.45
N ALA A 164 -25.26 -2.57 10.44
CA ALA A 164 -24.26 -3.58 10.08
C ALA A 164 -23.36 -3.08 8.95
N MET A 165 -22.08 -3.43 8.98
CA MET A 165 -21.17 -3.15 7.86
C MET A 165 -21.62 -3.93 6.62
N THR A 166 -21.81 -3.24 5.49
CA THR A 166 -22.11 -3.87 4.20
C THR A 166 -20.89 -4.58 3.61
N VAL A 167 -19.69 -4.08 3.93
CA VAL A 167 -18.40 -4.64 3.53
C VAL A 167 -17.40 -4.46 4.68
N HIS A 168 -16.66 -5.51 5.03
CA HIS A 168 -15.61 -5.42 6.05
C HIS A 168 -14.39 -4.66 5.53
N THR A 169 -14.24 -3.39 5.91
CA THR A 169 -13.08 -2.56 5.55
C THR A 169 -12.69 -1.58 6.65
N LEU A 170 -11.38 -1.38 6.81
CA LEU A 170 -10.77 -0.42 7.74
C LEU A 170 -10.84 1.03 7.25
N PHE A 171 -11.28 1.25 6.01
CA PHE A 171 -11.15 2.51 5.29
C PHE A 171 -12.50 3.09 4.86
N ARG A 172 -12.56 4.38 4.58
CA ARG A 172 -13.81 5.11 4.36
C ARG A 172 -13.76 5.84 3.01
N PRO A 173 -14.00 5.12 1.89
CA PRO A 173 -13.63 5.55 0.53
C PRO A 173 -14.51 6.67 -0.07
N ASN A 174 -15.53 7.15 0.63
CA ASN A 174 -16.55 8.06 0.09
C ASN A 174 -16.99 9.18 1.05
N GLY A 175 -16.43 9.26 2.26
CA GLY A 175 -16.83 10.26 3.27
C GLY A 175 -18.18 10.01 3.95
N ASN A 176 -18.94 8.98 3.57
CA ASN A 176 -20.29 8.72 4.06
C ASN A 176 -20.25 7.98 5.43
N LEU A 177 -19.75 8.66 6.46
CA LEU A 177 -19.60 8.13 7.82
C LEU A 177 -20.93 8.19 8.57
N LEU A 178 -21.43 7.06 9.08
CA LEU A 178 -22.63 7.00 9.92
C LEU A 178 -22.47 7.91 11.14
N MET A 179 -23.46 8.78 11.40
CA MET A 179 -23.46 9.65 12.57
C MET A 179 -24.80 9.63 13.30
N SER A 180 -24.73 9.85 14.61
CA SER A 180 -25.85 9.77 15.54
C SER A 180 -25.75 10.83 16.63
N LEU A 181 -26.90 11.28 17.14
CA LEU A 181 -26.99 12.05 18.38
C LEU A 181 -28.31 11.75 19.11
N THR A 182 -28.24 11.59 20.43
CA THR A 182 -29.38 11.75 21.34
C THR A 182 -29.19 13.02 22.18
N GLN A 183 -30.15 13.94 22.20
CA GLN A 183 -30.11 15.15 23.02
C GLN A 183 -31.46 15.42 23.68
N THR A 184 -31.48 15.66 24.99
CA THR A 184 -32.70 16.01 25.74
C THR A 184 -32.74 17.51 26.02
N VAL A 185 -33.86 18.16 25.71
CA VAL A 185 -34.06 19.61 25.87
C VAL A 185 -35.46 19.92 26.43
N THR A 186 -35.63 21.10 27.03
CA THR A 186 -36.95 21.61 27.44
C THR A 186 -37.37 22.71 26.48
N VAL A 187 -38.43 22.47 25.69
CA VAL A 187 -38.94 23.42 24.70
C VAL A 187 -40.00 24.31 25.35
N SER A 188 -39.85 25.63 25.18
CA SER A 188 -40.79 26.66 25.63
C SER A 188 -41.23 27.55 24.46
N THR A 189 -42.24 28.41 24.64
CA THR A 189 -42.65 29.39 23.62
C THR A 189 -41.57 30.43 23.29
N ALA A 190 -40.58 30.60 24.19
CA ALA A 190 -39.39 31.42 23.99
C ALA A 190 -38.25 30.69 23.26
N THR A 191 -38.28 29.35 23.19
CA THR A 191 -37.28 28.56 22.47
C THR A 191 -37.42 28.78 20.96
N LYS A 192 -36.47 29.47 20.33
CA LYS A 192 -36.47 29.73 18.88
C LYS A 192 -35.56 28.79 18.09
N GLN A 193 -34.47 28.37 18.70
CA GLN A 193 -33.45 27.53 18.07
C GLN A 193 -33.00 26.44 19.06
N ILE A 194 -32.65 25.26 18.54
CA ILE A 194 -31.94 24.20 19.27
C ILE A 194 -30.69 23.87 18.48
N GLU A 195 -29.54 23.90 19.14
CA GLU A 195 -28.26 23.47 18.56
C GLU A 195 -28.01 22.00 18.87
N VAL A 196 -27.56 21.25 17.84
CA VAL A 196 -27.27 19.81 17.91
C VAL A 196 -25.97 19.51 17.16
N SER A 197 -25.12 18.65 17.74
CA SER A 197 -23.85 18.23 17.14
C SER A 197 -23.80 16.71 16.97
N LEU A 198 -23.77 16.25 15.72
CA LEU A 198 -23.68 14.84 15.37
C LEU A 198 -22.30 14.25 15.71
N LYS A 199 -22.29 13.06 16.30
CA LYS A 199 -21.09 12.25 16.55
C LYS A 199 -21.06 11.07 15.57
N ARG A 200 -19.91 10.75 14.99
CA ARG A 200 -19.75 9.52 14.19
C ARG A 200 -19.92 8.27 15.07
N SER A 201 -20.46 7.19 14.51
CA SER A 201 -20.68 5.92 15.22
C SER A 201 -19.43 5.03 15.30
N GLU A 202 -18.26 5.60 14.98
CA GLU A 202 -16.97 4.93 14.79
C GLU A 202 -15.81 5.74 15.38
N ALA A 203 -14.73 5.05 15.75
CA ALA A 203 -13.46 5.65 16.14
C ALA A 203 -12.52 5.84 14.94
N LYS A 204 -11.59 6.80 15.07
CA LYS A 204 -10.41 6.92 14.21
C LYS A 204 -9.19 6.47 15.02
N ILE A 205 -8.28 5.72 14.42
CA ILE A 205 -7.02 5.32 15.06
C ILE A 205 -5.88 5.70 14.13
N THR A 206 -4.80 6.25 14.70
CA THR A 206 -3.51 6.51 14.05
C THR A 206 -2.42 5.80 14.84
N LEU A 207 -1.51 5.11 14.15
CA LEU A 207 -0.31 4.50 14.73
C LEU A 207 0.90 5.11 14.05
N ASN A 208 1.79 5.71 14.85
CA ASN A 208 3.08 6.24 14.41
C ASN A 208 4.19 5.35 14.99
N LEU A 209 5.09 4.88 14.12
CA LEU A 209 6.23 4.04 14.49
C LEU A 209 7.53 4.83 14.34
N GLN A 210 8.38 4.78 15.36
CA GLN A 210 9.71 5.38 15.35
C GLN A 210 10.74 4.43 15.99
N THR A 211 12.00 4.54 15.59
CA THR A 211 13.12 3.83 16.22
C THR A 211 13.97 4.75 17.08
N ILE A 212 14.83 4.16 17.91
CA ILE A 212 15.94 4.91 18.53
C ILE A 212 17.10 5.05 17.54
N ALA A 213 17.96 6.06 17.76
CA ALA A 213 19.15 6.27 16.94
C ALA A 213 20.05 5.02 16.88
N GLY A 214 20.53 4.68 15.69
CA GLY A 214 21.36 3.48 15.44
C GLY A 214 20.58 2.19 15.20
N LEU A 215 19.25 2.23 15.16
CA LEU A 215 18.36 1.13 14.81
C LEU A 215 17.53 1.51 13.56
N THR A 216 17.66 0.74 12.49
CA THR A 216 16.83 0.86 11.28
C THR A 216 15.66 -0.12 11.35
N PHE A 217 14.47 0.32 10.97
CA PHE A 217 13.26 -0.52 10.87
C PHE A 217 12.66 -0.38 9.47
N GLU A 218 12.62 -1.48 8.72
CA GLU A 218 11.85 -1.61 7.49
C GLU A 218 10.47 -2.21 7.86
N PRO A 219 9.35 -1.45 7.78
CA PRO A 219 8.05 -1.97 8.15
C PRO A 219 7.58 -3.02 7.13
N GLY A 220 7.05 -4.12 7.65
CA GLY A 220 6.32 -5.11 6.88
C GLY A 220 4.84 -4.76 6.77
N THR A 221 3.99 -5.77 6.80
CA THR A 221 2.53 -5.58 6.79
C THR A 221 1.95 -5.48 8.20
N TYR A 222 0.81 -4.81 8.33
CA TYR A 222 -0.05 -4.83 9.51
C TYR A 222 -1.44 -5.41 9.20
N ARG A 223 -2.14 -5.87 10.24
CA ARG A 223 -3.57 -6.24 10.21
C ARG A 223 -4.22 -5.91 11.55
N LEU A 224 -5.55 -5.80 11.59
CA LEU A 224 -6.32 -5.71 12.81
C LEU A 224 -7.08 -7.00 13.10
N GLY A 225 -7.10 -7.41 14.37
CA GLY A 225 -7.97 -8.46 14.88
C GLY A 225 -9.06 -7.90 15.80
N ASN A 226 -10.15 -8.64 15.92
CA ASN A 226 -11.32 -8.31 16.74
C ASN A 226 -11.97 -6.96 16.36
N VAL A 227 -12.08 -6.69 15.05
CA VAL A 227 -12.82 -5.53 14.54
C VAL A 227 -14.32 -5.86 14.57
N PRO A 228 -15.20 -5.02 15.15
CA PRO A 228 -16.64 -5.26 15.13
C PRO A 228 -17.20 -5.18 13.70
N GLY A 229 -18.26 -5.94 13.43
CA GLY A 229 -19.04 -5.92 12.18
C GLY A 229 -20.29 -5.05 12.27
N SER A 230 -20.69 -4.56 13.44
CA SER A 230 -21.84 -3.67 13.60
C SER A 230 -21.66 -2.59 14.69
N THR A 231 -22.53 -1.58 14.66
CA THR A 231 -22.61 -0.52 15.69
C THR A 231 -24.06 -0.21 16.03
N PHE A 232 -24.34 0.20 17.27
CA PHE A 232 -25.67 0.70 17.64
C PHE A 232 -25.83 2.13 17.13
N ILE A 233 -27.00 2.46 16.55
CA ILE A 233 -27.27 3.84 16.13
C ILE A 233 -27.48 4.78 17.33
N ALA A 234 -27.90 4.25 18.48
CA ALA A 234 -27.96 4.99 19.74
C ALA A 234 -26.76 4.63 20.64
N GLU A 235 -26.23 5.60 21.36
CA GLU A 235 -25.13 5.41 22.31
C GLU A 235 -25.67 4.76 23.60
N HIS A 236 -25.10 3.61 23.99
CA HIS A 236 -25.45 2.90 25.22
C HIS A 236 -24.46 3.21 26.34
N ALA A 237 -24.92 3.32 27.59
CA ALA A 237 -24.04 3.49 28.74
C ALA A 237 -23.26 2.19 29.05
N LYS A 238 -21.95 2.29 29.27
CA LYS A 238 -21.11 1.14 29.65
C LYS A 238 -21.47 0.65 31.06
N GLY A 239 -21.60 -0.67 31.21
CA GLY A 239 -21.87 -1.34 32.48
C GLY A 239 -20.61 -1.96 33.11
N THR A 240 -20.81 -2.77 34.16
CA THR A 240 -19.73 -3.51 34.86
C THR A 240 -19.80 -5.03 34.68
N ASP A 241 -20.84 -5.55 34.03
CA ASP A 241 -21.03 -6.97 33.74
C ASP A 241 -20.31 -7.35 32.45
N GLN A 242 -19.26 -8.17 32.53
CA GLN A 242 -18.44 -8.60 31.38
C GLN A 242 -19.25 -9.31 30.28
N THR A 243 -20.47 -9.76 30.55
CA THR A 243 -21.35 -10.47 29.60
C THR A 243 -22.41 -9.57 28.95
N ALA A 244 -22.58 -8.33 29.41
CA ALA A 244 -23.59 -7.42 28.90
C ALA A 244 -23.14 -6.69 27.61
N SER A 245 -24.05 -6.56 26.64
CA SER A 245 -23.77 -5.90 25.35
C SER A 245 -24.14 -4.41 25.40
N TRP A 246 -23.19 -3.56 25.76
CA TRP A 246 -23.26 -2.10 25.56
C TRP A 246 -22.58 -1.65 24.24
N ASP A 247 -21.85 -2.54 23.57
CA ASP A 247 -21.53 -2.44 22.15
C ASP A 247 -22.37 -3.46 21.36
N ALA A 248 -22.46 -3.28 20.03
CA ALA A 248 -23.44 -4.01 19.23
C ALA A 248 -23.13 -5.51 19.09
N ASP A 249 -21.85 -5.87 19.11
CA ASP A 249 -21.37 -7.22 18.81
C ASP A 249 -21.12 -8.07 20.07
N GLY A 250 -20.99 -7.45 21.25
CA GLY A 250 -21.08 -8.13 22.54
C GLY A 250 -19.98 -9.16 22.76
N VAL A 251 -20.37 -10.42 22.97
CA VAL A 251 -19.44 -11.55 23.22
C VAL A 251 -19.47 -12.63 22.14
N ASP A 252 -20.22 -12.45 21.05
CA ASP A 252 -20.22 -13.42 19.95
C ASP A 252 -19.06 -13.16 19.00
N LYS A 253 -18.07 -14.06 19.02
CA LYS A 253 -16.90 -14.02 18.15
C LYS A 253 -17.25 -13.98 16.65
N LYS A 254 -18.43 -14.45 16.22
CA LYS A 254 -18.86 -14.39 14.82
C LYS A 254 -19.19 -12.98 14.33
N SER A 255 -19.49 -12.08 15.24
CA SER A 255 -19.76 -10.66 14.96
C SER A 255 -18.48 -9.84 14.76
N TYR A 256 -17.31 -10.45 14.96
CA TYR A 256 -16.00 -9.83 14.81
C TYR A 256 -15.23 -10.42 13.64
N TRP A 257 -14.45 -9.59 12.96
CA TRP A 257 -13.59 -9.98 11.85
C TRP A 257 -12.11 -9.63 12.09
N VAL A 258 -11.25 -10.25 11.29
CA VAL A 258 -9.83 -9.96 11.19
C VAL A 258 -9.59 -9.36 9.81
N SER A 259 -8.85 -8.26 9.74
CA SER A 259 -8.61 -7.57 8.47
C SER A 259 -7.63 -8.33 7.57
N GLU A 260 -7.62 -7.95 6.31
CA GLU A 260 -6.51 -8.25 5.41
C GLU A 260 -5.20 -7.61 5.90
N TYR A 261 -4.10 -7.97 5.25
CA TYR A 261 -2.79 -7.36 5.47
C TYR A 261 -2.65 -6.08 4.64
N PHE A 262 -2.16 -5.02 5.26
CA PHE A 262 -1.94 -3.70 4.67
C PHE A 262 -0.48 -3.27 4.85
N GLN A 263 0.03 -2.47 3.92
CA GLN A 263 1.34 -1.83 4.06
C GLN A 263 1.22 -0.54 4.87
N PHE A 264 2.29 -0.12 5.54
CA PHE A 264 2.38 1.20 6.16
C PHE A 264 2.46 2.33 5.13
N GLU A 265 2.22 3.56 5.61
CA GLU A 265 2.32 4.81 4.88
C GLU A 265 3.48 5.66 5.43
N GLY A 266 3.86 6.70 4.69
CA GLY A 266 4.96 7.60 5.05
C GLY A 266 6.29 7.22 4.39
N ASP A 267 7.38 7.57 5.06
CA ASP A 267 8.77 7.39 4.62
C ASP A 267 9.60 6.68 5.71
N ALA A 268 10.92 6.68 5.60
CA ALA A 268 11.81 6.01 6.55
C ALA A 268 11.85 6.66 7.95
N ASP A 269 11.54 7.96 8.05
CA ASP A 269 11.59 8.73 9.30
C ASP A 269 10.20 8.86 9.95
N ASN A 270 9.12 8.74 9.16
CA ASN A 270 7.74 8.92 9.61
C ASN A 270 6.83 7.77 9.13
N ILE A 271 7.05 6.58 9.68
CA ILE A 271 6.23 5.39 9.40
C ILE A 271 4.89 5.53 10.15
N THR A 272 3.78 5.61 9.42
CA THR A 272 2.46 5.82 10.01
C THR A 272 1.39 4.96 9.33
N THR A 273 0.27 4.78 10.00
CA THR A 273 -0.97 4.35 9.36
C THR A 273 -2.19 4.88 10.12
N SER A 274 -3.35 4.91 9.47
CA SER A 274 -4.62 5.21 10.14
C SER A 274 -5.77 4.39 9.58
N PHE A 275 -6.79 4.17 10.40
CA PHE A 275 -7.97 3.39 10.05
C PHE A 275 -9.17 3.80 10.92
N TYR A 276 -10.34 3.33 10.52
CA TYR A 276 -11.60 3.54 11.22
C TYR A 276 -12.22 2.21 11.60
N MET A 277 -12.85 2.15 12.77
CA MET A 277 -13.57 0.97 13.23
C MET A 277 -14.77 1.34 14.11
N PRO A 278 -15.80 0.48 14.20
CA PRO A 278 -16.86 0.65 15.18
C PRO A 278 -16.36 0.67 16.63
N GLU A 279 -17.21 1.19 17.50
CA GLU A 279 -17.05 1.12 18.95
C GLU A 279 -16.91 -0.33 19.45
N ASN A 280 -15.88 -0.59 20.26
CA ASN A 280 -15.61 -1.87 20.91
C ASN A 280 -15.19 -1.58 22.35
N ARG A 281 -16.00 -1.97 23.34
CA ARG A 281 -15.79 -1.61 24.74
C ARG A 281 -15.82 -2.86 25.61
N LYS A 282 -14.73 -3.18 26.28
CA LYS A 282 -14.56 -4.45 27.02
C LYS A 282 -14.02 -4.21 28.42
N ILE A 283 -14.12 -5.23 29.28
CA ILE A 283 -13.60 -5.22 30.65
C ILE A 283 -12.47 -6.23 30.73
N ALA A 284 -11.32 -5.80 31.26
CA ALA A 284 -10.13 -6.63 31.44
C ALA A 284 -10.43 -7.95 32.20
N LYS A 285 -9.76 -9.05 31.82
CA LYS A 285 -9.83 -10.32 32.56
C LYS A 285 -9.20 -10.22 33.94
N LYS A 286 -8.09 -9.47 34.03
CA LYS A 286 -7.32 -9.21 35.26
C LYS A 286 -6.79 -7.78 35.24
N ALA A 287 -6.63 -7.19 36.43
CA ALA A 287 -5.99 -5.89 36.56
C ALA A 287 -4.45 -6.00 36.50
N ILE A 288 -3.84 -5.11 35.72
CA ILE A 288 -2.41 -4.85 35.65
C ILE A 288 -2.06 -3.76 36.68
N SER A 289 -1.04 -4.02 37.49
CA SER A 289 -0.53 -3.11 38.51
C SER A 289 0.99 -3.26 38.67
N PRO A 290 1.70 -2.36 39.38
CA PRO A 290 3.13 -2.53 39.67
C PRO A 290 3.50 -3.78 40.47
N ALA A 291 2.51 -4.52 41.01
CA ALA A 291 2.71 -5.80 41.69
C ALA A 291 2.44 -7.02 40.79
N SER A 292 2.05 -6.82 39.52
CA SER A 292 1.76 -7.91 38.58
C SER A 292 3.06 -8.63 38.16
N PRO A 293 3.08 -9.98 38.07
CA PRO A 293 4.27 -10.72 37.63
C PRO A 293 4.71 -10.33 36.22
N GLY A 294 5.97 -9.93 36.08
CA GLY A 294 6.54 -9.44 34.81
C GLY A 294 6.28 -7.95 34.52
N TYR A 295 5.74 -7.17 35.47
CA TYR A 295 5.51 -5.73 35.27
C TYR A 295 6.81 -4.98 34.93
N ASN A 296 6.87 -4.40 33.73
CA ASN A 296 7.96 -3.54 33.29
C ASN A 296 7.67 -2.07 33.63
N ALA A 297 8.53 -1.43 34.41
CA ALA A 297 8.36 -0.04 34.83
C ALA A 297 8.51 0.98 33.70
N GLU A 298 9.37 0.72 32.70
CA GLU A 298 9.52 1.61 31.53
C GLU A 298 8.28 1.57 30.63
N ARG A 299 7.66 0.39 30.50
CA ARG A 299 6.44 0.19 29.69
C ARG A 299 5.15 0.38 30.49
N LYS A 300 5.23 0.74 31.77
CA LYS A 300 4.10 0.87 32.72
C LYS A 300 3.20 -0.39 32.78
N GLY A 301 3.78 -1.57 32.51
CA GLY A 301 3.06 -2.84 32.41
C GLY A 301 2.15 -2.99 31.19
N TYR A 302 2.19 -2.08 30.21
CA TYR A 302 1.36 -2.16 29.00
C TYR A 302 1.63 -3.45 28.18
N ASP A 303 2.86 -3.95 28.23
CA ASP A 303 3.31 -5.23 27.66
C ASP A 303 2.66 -6.47 28.27
N LEU A 304 2.03 -6.35 29.44
CA LEU A 304 1.23 -7.43 30.00
C LEU A 304 -0.15 -7.58 29.33
N ARG A 305 -0.61 -6.61 28.52
CA ARG A 305 -1.85 -6.76 27.73
C ARG A 305 -1.75 -7.93 26.75
N GLN A 306 -0.57 -8.12 26.18
CA GLN A 306 -0.25 -9.14 25.18
C GLN A 306 -0.09 -10.53 25.75
N LYS A 307 0.18 -10.65 27.06
CA LYS A 307 0.65 -11.88 27.68
C LYS A 307 -0.34 -13.03 27.53
N LEU A 308 0.17 -14.16 27.05
CA LEU A 308 -0.58 -15.39 26.82
C LEU A 308 -0.29 -16.42 27.92
N LEU A 309 -1.27 -17.24 28.26
CA LEU A 309 -1.10 -18.35 29.20
C LEU A 309 -0.30 -19.47 28.53
N LYS A 310 0.88 -19.78 29.07
CA LYS A 310 1.78 -20.83 28.58
C LYS A 310 1.36 -22.19 29.11
N SER A 311 1.37 -23.24 28.28
CA SER A 311 1.06 -24.62 28.68
C SER A 311 2.09 -25.63 28.14
N PRO A 312 2.41 -26.73 28.84
CA PRO A 312 3.39 -27.71 28.35
C PRO A 312 2.93 -28.48 27.11
N VAL A 313 3.82 -28.68 26.15
CA VAL A 313 3.59 -29.58 25.00
C VAL A 313 3.75 -31.03 25.46
N THR A 314 2.71 -31.84 25.26
CA THR A 314 2.68 -33.25 25.70
C THR A 314 3.76 -34.07 24.97
N GLY A 315 4.69 -34.64 25.75
CA GLY A 315 5.76 -35.50 25.24
C GLY A 315 7.04 -34.78 24.78
N ALA A 316 7.07 -33.44 24.77
CA ALA A 316 8.24 -32.68 24.37
C ALA A 316 9.32 -32.62 25.47
N THR A 317 10.50 -33.17 25.18
CA THR A 317 11.73 -33.00 25.96
C THR A 317 12.48 -31.74 25.57
N ASP A 318 12.67 -31.55 24.26
CA ASP A 318 13.45 -30.46 23.66
C ASP A 318 12.57 -29.25 23.33
N LYS A 319 13.18 -28.07 23.12
CA LYS A 319 12.45 -26.85 22.77
C LYS A 319 11.98 -26.92 21.30
N PRO A 320 10.73 -26.50 20.95
CA PRO A 320 9.69 -25.97 21.82
C PRO A 320 9.00 -27.04 22.67
N ASN A 321 8.84 -26.77 23.96
CA ASN A 321 8.20 -27.63 24.95
C ASN A 321 7.10 -26.94 25.77
N LEU A 322 6.78 -25.68 25.45
CA LEU A 322 5.60 -24.92 25.84
C LEU A 322 4.81 -24.49 24.59
N GLN A 323 3.57 -24.03 24.77
CA GLN A 323 2.73 -23.46 23.72
C GLN A 323 1.86 -22.32 24.27
N ASN A 324 1.57 -21.34 23.41
CA ASN A 324 0.72 -20.19 23.71
C ASN A 324 -0.78 -20.54 23.73
N GLY A 325 -1.48 -20.08 24.77
CA GLY A 325 -2.94 -20.22 24.96
C GLY A 325 -3.70 -18.89 24.85
N GLU A 326 -4.75 -18.74 25.65
CA GLU A 326 -5.54 -17.50 25.74
C GLU A 326 -4.77 -16.34 26.39
N THR A 327 -5.26 -15.12 26.20
CA THR A 327 -4.78 -13.92 26.90
C THR A 327 -4.97 -14.02 28.41
N GLU A 328 -3.95 -13.62 29.17
CA GLU A 328 -4.00 -13.59 30.64
C GLU A 328 -4.75 -12.36 31.18
N TYR A 329 -4.49 -11.18 30.59
CA TYR A 329 -5.03 -9.89 31.06
C TYR A 329 -6.06 -9.29 30.10
N ALA A 330 -5.78 -9.30 28.80
CA ALA A 330 -6.66 -8.71 27.80
C ALA A 330 -7.98 -9.49 27.61
N PRO A 331 -9.10 -8.81 27.33
CA PRO A 331 -10.34 -9.45 26.88
C PRO A 331 -10.14 -10.19 25.54
N ASP A 332 -10.77 -11.35 25.34
CA ASP A 332 -10.57 -12.17 24.13
C ASP A 332 -10.99 -11.46 22.83
N LEU A 333 -11.96 -10.54 22.93
CA LEU A 333 -12.52 -9.75 21.82
C LEU A 333 -12.10 -8.27 21.89
N ALA A 334 -11.07 -7.93 22.67
CA ALA A 334 -10.46 -6.61 22.62
C ALA A 334 -9.75 -6.41 21.26
N PRO A 335 -9.87 -5.23 20.61
CA PRO A 335 -9.18 -4.95 19.36
C PRO A 335 -7.67 -5.01 19.53
N TYR A 336 -6.97 -5.51 18.52
CA TYR A 336 -5.51 -5.43 18.46
C TYR A 336 -5.04 -5.13 17.05
N ILE A 337 -3.93 -4.41 16.94
CA ILE A 337 -3.13 -4.35 15.73
C ILE A 337 -1.98 -5.34 15.85
N GLU A 338 -1.70 -6.07 14.77
CA GLU A 338 -0.53 -6.92 14.64
C GLU A 338 0.25 -6.48 13.41
N PHE A 339 1.56 -6.27 13.55
CA PHE A 339 2.41 -5.82 12.44
C PHE A 339 3.78 -6.48 12.46
N THR A 340 4.37 -6.59 11.28
CA THR A 340 5.71 -7.18 11.09
C THR A 340 6.72 -6.11 10.69
N GLY A 341 8.01 -6.42 10.81
CA GLY A 341 9.06 -5.67 10.14
C GLY A 341 10.46 -6.27 10.32
N GLU A 342 11.39 -5.73 9.56
CA GLU A 342 12.79 -6.10 9.57
C GLU A 342 13.61 -5.02 10.31
N LEU A 343 14.47 -5.44 11.24
CA LEU A 343 15.28 -4.55 12.07
C LEU A 343 16.77 -4.79 11.82
N ARG A 344 17.55 -3.70 11.74
CA ARG A 344 19.02 -3.75 11.60
C ARG A 344 19.68 -2.84 12.65
N GLN A 345 20.70 -3.34 13.33
CA GLN A 345 21.45 -2.60 14.34
C GLN A 345 22.94 -2.96 14.28
N ASN A 346 23.81 -1.96 14.15
CA ASN A 346 25.26 -2.19 14.27
C ASN A 346 25.65 -2.31 15.76
N LEU A 347 26.26 -3.43 16.13
CA LEU A 347 26.76 -3.70 17.48
C LEU A 347 28.26 -3.43 17.57
N ALA A 348 28.65 -2.62 18.56
CA ALA A 348 30.05 -2.29 18.88
C ALA A 348 30.67 -3.29 19.88
N THR A 349 30.41 -4.58 19.71
CA THR A 349 30.85 -5.64 20.64
C THR A 349 32.13 -6.32 20.16
N GLY A 350 33.28 -5.89 20.70
CA GLY A 350 34.60 -6.49 20.44
C GLY A 350 35.32 -5.89 19.22
N ASP A 351 36.38 -6.56 18.77
CA ASP A 351 37.24 -6.11 17.66
C ASP A 351 36.61 -6.33 16.26
N THR A 352 35.54 -7.11 16.15
CA THR A 352 34.84 -7.41 14.89
C THR A 352 33.47 -6.73 14.89
N PRO A 353 33.23 -5.72 14.02
CA PRO A 353 31.91 -5.13 13.85
C PRO A 353 30.89 -6.20 13.49
N THR A 354 29.72 -6.16 14.16
CA THR A 354 28.67 -7.16 14.00
C THR A 354 27.35 -6.46 13.70
N GLU A 355 26.63 -6.88 12.66
CA GLU A 355 25.25 -6.44 12.41
C GLU A 355 24.30 -7.41 13.13
N ARG A 356 23.48 -6.88 14.04
CA ARG A 356 22.29 -7.60 14.52
C ARG A 356 21.14 -7.35 13.56
N PHE A 357 20.57 -8.42 13.06
CA PHE A 357 19.35 -8.40 12.28
C PHE A 357 18.20 -9.09 13.03
N GLY A 358 16.96 -8.69 12.76
CA GLY A 358 15.80 -9.50 13.12
C GLY A 358 14.57 -9.31 12.24
N ARG A 359 13.76 -10.36 12.17
CA ARG A 359 12.39 -10.36 11.65
C ARG A 359 11.45 -10.50 12.81
N VAL A 360 10.66 -9.46 13.07
CA VAL A 360 9.87 -9.33 14.30
C VAL A 360 8.41 -9.10 13.97
N THR A 361 7.53 -9.74 14.75
CA THR A 361 6.09 -9.51 14.78
C THR A 361 5.72 -8.88 16.10
N TYR A 362 4.96 -7.79 16.06
CA TYR A 362 4.45 -7.06 17.21
C TYR A 362 2.93 -7.19 17.28
N ARG A 363 2.38 -7.48 18.46
CA ARG A 363 0.95 -7.39 18.74
C ARG A 363 0.68 -6.31 19.79
N ILE A 364 -0.28 -5.42 19.52
CA ILE A 364 -0.65 -4.32 20.41
C ILE A 364 -2.17 -4.31 20.57
N TYR A 365 -2.64 -4.67 21.78
CA TYR A 365 -4.04 -4.52 22.17
C TYR A 365 -4.39 -3.05 22.37
N LEU A 366 -5.40 -2.58 21.65
CA LEU A 366 -5.82 -1.19 21.62
C LEU A 366 -6.71 -0.86 22.85
N GLY A 367 -6.84 0.44 23.11
CA GLY A 367 -7.65 1.01 24.18
C GLY A 367 -7.01 2.29 24.72
N TYR A 368 -7.74 3.06 25.52
CA TYR A 368 -7.22 4.28 26.12
C TYR A 368 -6.08 4.00 27.13
N THR A 369 -5.25 5.01 27.40
CA THR A 369 -4.23 4.97 28.46
C THR A 369 -4.28 6.28 29.24
N ALA A 370 -5.00 6.28 30.35
CA ALA A 370 -5.04 7.43 31.25
C ALA A 370 -3.77 7.46 32.12
N GLU A 371 -3.38 8.63 32.65
CA GLU A 371 -2.23 8.70 33.57
C GLU A 371 -2.42 7.86 34.83
N ASN A 372 -3.68 7.71 35.28
CA ASN A 372 -4.09 6.94 36.44
C ASN A 372 -4.51 5.49 36.11
N ASP A 373 -4.68 5.15 34.83
CA ASP A 373 -4.88 3.77 34.36
C ASP A 373 -4.13 3.56 33.03
N PRO A 374 -2.81 3.29 33.11
CA PRO A 374 -1.96 3.21 31.92
C PRO A 374 -2.13 1.90 31.14
N ALA A 375 -2.89 0.91 31.64
CA ALA A 375 -2.87 -0.44 31.09
C ALA A 375 -4.20 -1.22 31.12
N ASN A 376 -5.24 -0.83 31.87
CA ASN A 376 -6.46 -1.65 32.00
C ASN A 376 -7.65 -1.22 31.13
N ASP A 377 -7.58 -0.06 30.48
CA ASP A 377 -8.64 0.42 29.58
C ASP A 377 -8.45 -0.11 28.14
N TYR A 378 -9.38 -0.96 27.71
CA TYR A 378 -9.41 -1.59 26.37
C TYR A 378 -10.47 -0.97 25.46
N ASP A 379 -11.07 0.16 25.84
CA ASP A 379 -12.20 0.74 25.11
C ASP A 379 -11.76 1.54 23.88
N ILE A 380 -12.45 1.27 22.78
CA ILE A 380 -12.49 2.06 21.57
C ILE A 380 -13.89 2.69 21.48
N GLU A 381 -13.98 3.98 21.78
CA GLU A 381 -15.22 4.75 21.85
C GLU A 381 -15.56 5.43 20.51
N ARG A 382 -16.86 5.57 20.23
CA ARG A 382 -17.36 6.26 19.03
C ARG A 382 -16.95 7.75 19.02
N ASN A 383 -16.62 8.27 17.83
CA ASN A 383 -16.19 9.65 17.58
C ASN A 383 -14.89 10.08 18.32
N VAL A 384 -14.10 9.14 18.84
CA VAL A 384 -12.78 9.42 19.45
C VAL A 384 -11.66 9.15 18.42
N HIS A 385 -10.58 9.94 18.49
CA HIS A 385 -9.35 9.70 17.75
C HIS A 385 -8.22 9.26 18.69
N TYR A 386 -7.76 8.02 18.52
CA TYR A 386 -6.65 7.46 19.26
C TYR A 386 -5.36 7.62 18.45
N THR A 387 -4.31 8.17 19.07
CA THR A 387 -2.97 8.25 18.46
C THR A 387 -1.97 7.46 19.30
N TYR A 388 -1.47 6.35 18.75
CA TYR A 388 -0.45 5.51 19.36
C TYR A 388 0.92 5.91 18.81
N ASN A 389 1.84 6.32 19.68
CA ASN A 389 3.23 6.61 19.30
C ASN A 389 4.11 5.49 19.86
N VAL A 390 4.55 4.57 19.00
CA VAL A 390 5.29 3.37 19.39
C VAL A 390 6.77 3.53 19.04
N THR A 391 7.62 3.39 20.06
CA THR A 391 9.08 3.50 19.92
C THR A 391 9.73 2.12 20.01
N ILE A 392 10.34 1.66 18.91
CA ILE A 392 11.10 0.41 18.89
C ILE A 392 12.52 0.68 19.41
N LYS A 393 12.89 0.03 20.53
CA LYS A 393 14.20 0.20 21.20
C LYS A 393 15.28 -0.80 20.79
N GLY A 394 14.93 -1.90 20.13
CA GLY A 394 15.87 -2.95 19.70
C GLY A 394 15.32 -4.36 19.91
N MET A 395 16.21 -5.35 19.79
CA MET A 395 15.86 -6.79 19.70
C MET A 395 16.41 -7.64 20.86
N ASN A 396 16.92 -7.02 21.92
CA ASN A 396 17.62 -7.78 22.97
C ASN A 396 16.69 -8.75 23.74
N ASP A 397 15.43 -8.38 23.94
CA ASP A 397 14.47 -9.18 24.70
C ASP A 397 14.18 -10.53 24.03
N LEU A 398 14.07 -10.54 22.68
CA LEU A 398 13.98 -11.76 21.86
C LEU A 398 15.21 -12.67 22.03
N VAL A 399 16.41 -12.09 22.22
CA VAL A 399 17.65 -12.86 22.44
C VAL A 399 17.71 -13.45 23.85
N VAL A 400 17.15 -12.76 24.85
CA VAL A 400 16.97 -13.29 26.21
C VAL A 400 15.96 -14.43 26.19
N GLU A 401 14.82 -14.23 25.54
CA GLU A 401 13.74 -15.21 25.47
C GLU A 401 14.13 -16.49 24.72
N ALA A 402 14.81 -16.35 23.57
CA ALA A 402 15.34 -17.48 22.81
C ALA A 402 16.32 -18.34 23.63
N LYS A 403 17.05 -17.73 24.57
CA LYS A 403 18.00 -18.39 25.49
C LYS A 403 17.36 -18.89 26.78
N SER A 404 16.09 -18.59 27.04
CA SER A 404 15.42 -18.94 28.29
C SER A 404 15.08 -20.44 28.37
N ASP A 405 14.94 -20.97 29.60
CA ASP A 405 14.74 -22.41 29.86
C ASP A 405 13.36 -22.70 30.45
N LYS A 406 12.81 -23.89 30.19
CA LYS A 406 11.45 -24.31 30.61
C LYS A 406 11.13 -24.08 32.10
N ALA A 407 12.12 -24.18 32.98
CA ALA A 407 11.94 -23.98 34.43
C ALA A 407 11.94 -22.50 34.87
N LYS A 408 12.37 -21.60 33.97
CA LYS A 408 12.48 -20.14 34.12
C LYS A 408 12.30 -19.51 32.74
N GLU A 409 11.09 -19.60 32.21
CA GLU A 409 10.74 -18.91 30.98
C GLU A 409 10.85 -17.40 31.24
N GLU A 410 11.74 -16.75 30.50
CA GLU A 410 11.96 -15.31 30.56
C GLU A 410 11.40 -14.75 29.25
N GLU A 411 10.19 -14.19 29.33
CA GLU A 411 9.46 -13.54 28.23
C GLU A 411 9.42 -12.03 28.55
N PRO A 412 10.48 -11.25 28.21
CA PRO A 412 10.62 -9.88 28.72
C PRO A 412 9.75 -8.88 27.95
N ALA A 413 9.20 -9.27 26.79
CA ALA A 413 8.35 -8.44 25.94
C ALA A 413 7.21 -9.28 25.30
N PRO A 414 6.20 -9.72 26.08
CA PRO A 414 5.12 -10.56 25.56
C PRO A 414 4.45 -9.96 24.32
N GLY A 415 4.14 -10.80 23.32
CA GLY A 415 3.57 -10.36 22.04
C GLY A 415 4.55 -9.64 21.11
N VAL A 416 5.86 -9.77 21.37
CA VAL A 416 6.93 -9.44 20.44
C VAL A 416 7.67 -10.74 20.13
N GLU A 417 7.48 -11.27 18.92
CA GLU A 417 7.93 -12.61 18.52
C GLU A 417 8.89 -12.50 17.32
N GLY A 418 9.88 -13.38 17.18
CA GLY A 418 10.71 -13.32 15.97
C GLY A 418 12.02 -14.10 15.91
N LEU A 419 12.68 -13.95 14.77
CA LEU A 419 14.04 -14.44 14.53
C LEU A 419 15.02 -13.27 14.66
N VAL A 420 16.07 -13.44 15.45
CA VAL A 420 17.21 -12.53 15.55
C VAL A 420 18.49 -13.27 15.18
N TYR A 421 19.44 -12.60 14.56
CA TYR A 421 20.81 -13.13 14.43
C TYR A 421 21.86 -12.04 14.44
N ASP A 422 23.05 -12.40 14.90
CA ASP A 422 24.24 -11.56 14.92
C ASP A 422 25.21 -12.02 13.84
N ALA A 423 25.45 -11.22 12.81
CA ALA A 423 26.32 -11.55 11.68
C ALA A 423 27.58 -10.67 11.68
N HIS A 424 28.78 -11.26 11.54
CA HIS A 424 30.01 -10.46 11.35
C HIS A 424 29.96 -9.69 10.01
N ARG A 425 29.27 -10.26 9.00
CA ARG A 425 29.11 -9.67 7.66
C ARG A 425 27.75 -10.00 7.07
N SER A 426 27.14 -9.02 6.41
CA SER A 426 25.87 -9.18 5.71
C SER A 426 26.00 -8.73 4.26
N PHE A 427 25.55 -9.59 3.34
CA PHE A 427 25.27 -9.24 1.95
C PHE A 427 23.76 -9.14 1.80
N ASN A 428 23.29 -8.07 1.15
CA ASN A 428 21.88 -7.79 0.95
C ASN A 428 21.67 -7.52 -0.55
N PHE A 429 21.31 -8.57 -1.27
CA PHE A 429 21.10 -8.54 -2.71
C PHE A 429 19.63 -8.29 -3.05
N ASP A 430 19.36 -7.68 -4.20
CA ASP A 430 18.00 -7.63 -4.76
C ASP A 430 17.64 -8.93 -5.49
N CYS A 431 16.41 -9.03 -5.97
CA CYS A 431 15.81 -10.25 -6.50
C CYS A 431 16.35 -10.71 -7.86
N HIS A 432 17.13 -9.88 -8.57
CA HIS A 432 17.75 -10.21 -9.86
C HIS A 432 19.06 -11.01 -9.69
N TYR A 433 19.80 -11.21 -10.78
CA TYR A 433 21.13 -11.84 -10.70
C TYR A 433 22.12 -10.89 -10.01
N GLU A 434 22.92 -11.42 -9.08
CA GLU A 434 23.82 -10.62 -8.26
C GLU A 434 25.12 -11.36 -7.93
N GLN A 435 26.17 -10.61 -7.64
CA GLN A 435 27.49 -11.16 -7.27
C GLN A 435 28.21 -10.27 -6.25
N GLY A 436 28.80 -10.88 -5.23
CA GLY A 436 29.48 -10.18 -4.13
C GLY A 436 30.78 -10.86 -3.70
N LEU A 437 31.71 -10.09 -3.12
CA LEU A 437 33.00 -10.60 -2.64
C LEU A 437 32.99 -10.85 -1.13
N MET A 438 32.79 -12.12 -0.75
CA MET A 438 32.85 -12.61 0.62
C MET A 438 34.29 -12.75 1.11
N ARG A 439 34.53 -12.37 2.37
CA ARG A 439 35.83 -12.45 3.05
C ARG A 439 35.64 -12.79 4.52
N PHE A 440 36.42 -13.73 5.04
CA PHE A 440 36.45 -14.04 6.48
C PHE A 440 37.74 -14.80 6.79
N LYS A 441 38.15 -14.82 8.06
CA LYS A 441 39.34 -15.53 8.51
C LYS A 441 39.02 -16.95 9.01
N LYS A 442 40.03 -17.83 8.97
CA LYS A 442 39.95 -19.24 9.41
C LYS A 442 39.50 -19.40 10.88
N ASP A 443 39.91 -18.49 11.76
CA ASP A 443 39.55 -18.49 13.18
C ASP A 443 38.09 -18.14 13.45
N GLU A 444 37.46 -17.30 12.62
CA GLU A 444 36.03 -16.93 12.72
C GLU A 444 35.10 -18.14 12.60
N LEU A 445 35.51 -19.24 11.96
CA LEU A 445 34.74 -20.49 11.89
C LEU A 445 34.58 -21.17 13.26
N ALA A 446 35.48 -20.91 14.22
CA ALA A 446 35.53 -21.54 15.54
C ALA A 446 35.60 -23.09 15.55
N ILE A 447 35.82 -23.76 14.41
CA ILE A 447 35.99 -25.23 14.28
C ILE A 447 37.46 -25.71 14.35
N PHE A 448 38.42 -24.77 14.36
CA PHE A 448 39.85 -25.07 14.44
C PHE A 448 40.41 -24.78 15.84
N ASN A 449 41.48 -25.49 16.19
CA ASN A 449 42.32 -25.23 17.35
C ASN A 449 43.29 -24.06 17.08
N PRO A 450 43.90 -23.44 18.12
CA PRO A 450 44.89 -22.36 17.94
C PRO A 450 46.14 -22.74 17.15
N ASP A 451 46.46 -24.02 17.02
CA ASP A 451 47.55 -24.54 16.18
C ASP A 451 47.15 -24.75 14.71
N GLY A 452 45.90 -24.44 14.35
CA GLY A 452 45.33 -24.58 13.01
C GLY A 452 44.77 -25.96 12.66
N THR A 453 44.87 -26.95 13.57
CA THR A 453 44.24 -28.28 13.41
C THR A 453 42.72 -28.21 13.59
N LEU A 454 41.99 -29.19 13.06
CA LEU A 454 40.53 -29.27 13.23
C LEU A 454 40.19 -29.85 14.62
N LYS A 455 39.12 -29.36 15.27
CA LYS A 455 38.61 -29.95 16.52
C LYS A 455 37.99 -31.33 16.29
N ASP A 456 38.01 -32.17 17.33
CA ASP A 456 37.45 -33.53 17.27
C ASP A 456 35.92 -33.54 17.08
N ASP A 457 35.24 -32.53 17.62
CA ASP A 457 33.78 -32.31 17.55
C ASP A 457 33.37 -31.31 16.45
N ALA A 458 34.30 -30.95 15.55
CA ALA A 458 34.06 -29.94 14.52
C ALA A 458 32.87 -30.28 13.60
N MET A 459 31.91 -29.36 13.56
CA MET A 459 30.83 -29.34 12.58
C MET A 459 30.77 -27.96 11.91
N ILE A 460 30.54 -27.96 10.60
CA ILE A 460 30.20 -26.73 9.88
C ILE A 460 28.68 -26.67 9.70
N SER A 461 28.08 -25.55 10.11
CA SER A 461 26.62 -25.39 10.12
C SER A 461 26.19 -24.16 9.33
N PHE A 462 25.01 -24.24 8.70
CA PHE A 462 24.36 -23.10 8.10
C PHE A 462 22.85 -23.10 8.37
N ALA A 463 22.25 -21.92 8.44
CA ALA A 463 20.82 -21.74 8.34
C ALA A 463 20.42 -21.36 6.92
N ILE A 464 19.26 -21.83 6.46
CA ILE A 464 18.71 -21.55 5.14
C ILE A 464 17.21 -21.34 5.25
N ARG A 465 16.74 -20.20 4.74
CA ARG A 465 15.33 -19.77 4.82
C ARG A 465 14.89 -19.26 3.47
N THR A 466 13.96 -19.97 2.83
CA THR A 466 13.37 -19.62 1.53
C THR A 466 11.86 -19.93 1.57
N PRO A 467 11.06 -19.53 0.57
CA PRO A 467 9.64 -19.88 0.51
C PRO A 467 9.35 -21.39 0.55
N PHE A 468 10.38 -22.22 0.33
CA PHE A 468 10.25 -23.68 0.25
C PHE A 468 10.85 -24.42 1.47
N CYS A 469 11.71 -23.79 2.28
CA CYS A 469 12.24 -24.40 3.50
C CYS A 469 12.78 -23.38 4.54
N ASP A 470 12.62 -23.68 5.82
CA ASP A 470 13.34 -23.07 6.96
C ASP A 470 14.07 -24.21 7.70
N LYS A 471 15.41 -24.23 7.64
CA LYS A 471 16.24 -25.29 8.21
C LYS A 471 17.56 -24.75 8.77
N ILE A 472 18.09 -25.43 9.77
CA ILE A 472 19.51 -25.39 10.14
C ILE A 472 20.09 -26.77 9.79
N ILE A 473 21.23 -26.79 9.10
CA ILE A 473 21.92 -28.00 8.66
C ILE A 473 23.36 -27.95 9.13
N SER A 474 23.81 -29.03 9.77
CA SER A 474 25.19 -29.22 10.23
C SER A 474 25.83 -30.39 9.50
N TYR A 475 27.12 -30.31 9.20
CA TYR A 475 27.91 -31.40 8.63
C TYR A 475 29.17 -31.65 9.45
N THR A 476 29.39 -32.91 9.82
CA THR A 476 30.67 -33.43 10.32
C THR A 476 31.65 -33.65 9.16
N LYS A 477 32.96 -33.74 9.46
CA LYS A 477 33.99 -34.07 8.46
C LYS A 477 33.72 -35.37 7.69
N ALA A 478 33.22 -36.40 8.39
CA ALA A 478 32.94 -37.71 7.79
C ALA A 478 31.78 -37.64 6.77
N GLU A 479 30.75 -36.84 7.05
CA GLU A 479 29.62 -36.65 6.13
C GLU A 479 30.01 -35.84 4.89
N LEU A 480 30.91 -34.87 5.01
CA LEU A 480 31.43 -34.15 3.83
C LEU A 480 32.30 -35.05 2.93
N GLU A 481 33.09 -35.97 3.49
CA GLU A 481 33.78 -37.00 2.68
C GLU A 481 32.79 -37.96 2.01
N GLN A 482 31.70 -38.34 2.68
CA GLN A 482 30.64 -39.15 2.04
C GLN A 482 29.96 -38.38 0.89
N LEU A 483 29.70 -37.07 1.06
CA LEU A 483 29.15 -36.22 0.00
C LEU A 483 30.08 -36.14 -1.22
N LYS A 484 31.39 -35.97 -1.04
CA LYS A 484 32.37 -35.96 -2.14
C LYS A 484 32.30 -37.25 -2.98
N ASN A 485 32.08 -38.39 -2.34
CA ASN A 485 31.88 -39.68 -3.02
C ASN A 485 30.50 -39.85 -3.68
N ASN A 486 29.51 -39.04 -3.30
CA ASN A 486 28.14 -39.03 -3.85
C ASN A 486 27.86 -37.79 -4.73
N ASN A 487 28.87 -37.29 -5.46
CA ASN A 487 28.77 -36.11 -6.34
C ASN A 487 28.18 -34.86 -5.64
N TYR A 488 28.41 -34.73 -4.33
CA TYR A 488 27.93 -33.65 -3.47
C TYR A 488 26.40 -33.53 -3.34
N ILE A 489 25.65 -34.62 -3.62
CA ILE A 489 24.19 -34.66 -3.47
C ILE A 489 23.81 -34.90 -1.99
N PRO A 490 23.11 -33.97 -1.30
CA PRO A 490 22.67 -34.13 0.09
C PRO A 490 21.77 -35.34 0.34
N SER A 491 21.80 -35.87 1.57
CA SER A 491 20.78 -36.81 2.03
C SER A 491 19.40 -36.14 2.09
N LYS A 492 18.32 -36.94 2.03
CA LYS A 492 16.94 -36.42 2.05
C LYS A 492 16.64 -35.49 3.23
N GLU A 493 17.20 -35.78 4.39
CA GLU A 493 17.04 -34.98 5.61
C GLU A 493 17.76 -33.62 5.50
N LYS A 494 18.97 -33.62 4.92
CA LYS A 494 19.80 -32.42 4.72
C LYS A 494 19.57 -31.70 3.39
N LYS A 495 18.65 -32.16 2.53
CA LYS A 495 18.22 -31.40 1.34
C LYS A 495 17.62 -30.06 1.77
N ALA A 496 18.05 -28.98 1.12
CA ALA A 496 17.51 -27.64 1.24
C ALA A 496 17.62 -26.87 -0.08
N ASP A 497 16.95 -25.72 -0.15
CA ASP A 497 17.00 -24.80 -1.28
C ASP A 497 18.28 -23.94 -1.23
N THR A 498 19.40 -24.54 -1.65
CA THR A 498 20.75 -23.94 -1.65
C THR A 498 21.29 -23.69 -3.06
N ASN A 499 20.60 -24.19 -4.09
CA ASN A 499 21.05 -24.13 -5.49
C ASN A 499 21.12 -22.71 -6.07
N TRP A 500 20.41 -21.75 -5.47
CA TRP A 500 20.47 -20.34 -5.82
C TRP A 500 21.81 -19.68 -5.45
N LEU A 501 22.69 -20.33 -4.68
CA LEU A 501 24.05 -19.86 -4.41
C LEU A 501 25.09 -20.71 -5.14
N LYS A 502 26.08 -20.03 -5.73
CA LYS A 502 27.29 -20.63 -6.29
C LYS A 502 28.53 -19.86 -5.83
N PHE A 503 29.66 -20.54 -5.69
CA PHE A 503 30.86 -20.01 -5.05
C PHE A 503 32.10 -20.18 -5.94
N TYR A 504 32.95 -19.16 -5.98
CA TYR A 504 34.28 -19.21 -6.59
C TYR A 504 35.32 -18.80 -5.54
N ILE A 505 36.14 -19.76 -5.10
CA ILE A 505 37.22 -19.52 -4.14
C ILE A 505 38.42 -18.94 -4.90
N HIS A 506 38.88 -17.77 -4.49
CA HIS A 506 40.09 -17.16 -5.05
C HIS A 506 41.35 -17.87 -4.54
N PRO A 507 42.48 -17.85 -5.27
CA PRO A 507 43.69 -18.55 -4.85
C PRO A 507 44.16 -18.15 -3.44
N SER A 508 44.41 -19.13 -2.55
CA SER A 508 44.90 -18.88 -1.19
C SER A 508 46.27 -18.17 -1.14
N THR A 509 47.00 -18.14 -2.26
CA THR A 509 48.25 -17.40 -2.44
C THR A 509 48.06 -15.89 -2.69
N LEU A 510 46.84 -15.38 -2.86
CA LEU A 510 46.60 -13.95 -2.95
C LEU A 510 46.98 -13.27 -1.63
N ALA A 511 47.71 -12.15 -1.72
CA ALA A 511 47.98 -11.30 -0.57
C ALA A 511 46.67 -10.70 -0.02
N ASP A 512 46.64 -10.35 1.26
CA ASP A 512 45.45 -9.76 1.91
C ASP A 512 44.95 -8.53 1.15
N ASN A 513 45.87 -7.61 0.84
CA ASN A 513 45.63 -6.39 0.07
C ASN A 513 45.75 -6.61 -1.46
N GLY A 514 45.92 -7.86 -1.90
CA GLY A 514 46.12 -8.25 -3.29
C GLY A 514 44.80 -8.58 -3.98
N ASN A 515 44.41 -7.71 -4.90
CA ASN A 515 43.19 -7.71 -5.71
C ASN A 515 41.85 -7.73 -4.93
N GLU A 516 41.01 -6.74 -5.25
CA GLU A 516 39.65 -6.53 -4.73
C GLU A 516 38.57 -6.91 -5.76
N ASP A 517 38.98 -7.38 -6.94
CA ASP A 517 38.07 -7.71 -8.04
C ASP A 517 37.35 -9.06 -7.81
N MET A 518 36.05 -9.05 -8.06
CA MET A 518 35.24 -10.26 -8.23
C MET A 518 35.55 -10.92 -9.58
N GLN A 519 35.45 -12.25 -9.62
CA GLN A 519 35.46 -12.97 -10.88
C GLN A 519 34.10 -12.83 -11.58
N TYR A 520 34.07 -12.61 -12.89
CA TYR A 520 32.82 -12.72 -13.66
C TYR A 520 32.30 -14.16 -13.67
N PHE A 521 30.98 -14.35 -13.62
CA PHE A 521 30.34 -15.68 -13.64
C PHE A 521 30.75 -16.51 -14.88
N SER A 522 30.77 -15.89 -16.06
CA SER A 522 31.24 -16.45 -17.34
C SER A 522 32.62 -17.10 -17.22
N ASP A 523 33.53 -16.44 -16.51
CA ASP A 523 34.96 -16.74 -16.48
C ASP A 523 35.31 -17.85 -15.46
N THR A 524 34.36 -18.24 -14.59
CA THR A 524 34.60 -19.24 -13.53
C THR A 524 34.90 -20.64 -14.07
N GLY A 525 34.37 -20.97 -15.25
CA GLY A 525 34.52 -22.30 -15.87
C GLY A 525 34.16 -23.44 -14.90
N ALA A 526 35.06 -24.42 -14.80
CA ALA A 526 34.92 -25.59 -13.92
C ALA A 526 35.25 -25.30 -12.44
N ASN A 527 35.63 -24.06 -12.08
CA ASN A 527 35.96 -23.68 -10.69
C ASN A 527 34.73 -23.20 -9.89
N LEU A 528 33.54 -23.15 -10.51
CA LEU A 528 32.30 -22.79 -9.82
C LEU A 528 31.80 -23.96 -8.97
N LEU A 529 31.55 -23.69 -7.68
CA LEU A 529 31.19 -24.69 -6.68
C LEU A 529 29.72 -24.58 -6.24
N SER A 530 29.10 -25.71 -5.89
CA SER A 530 27.91 -25.75 -5.04
C SER A 530 28.24 -25.36 -3.60
N LEU A 531 27.20 -25.16 -2.76
CA LEU A 531 27.38 -24.95 -1.33
C LEU A 531 28.13 -26.12 -0.68
N GLU A 532 27.71 -27.35 -0.94
CA GLU A 532 28.28 -28.56 -0.35
C GLU A 532 29.74 -28.76 -0.75
N GLN A 533 30.10 -28.41 -2.00
CA GLN A 533 31.49 -28.37 -2.47
C GLN A 533 32.31 -27.28 -1.76
N PHE A 534 31.72 -26.11 -1.52
CA PHE A 534 32.36 -25.03 -0.78
C PHE A 534 32.59 -25.40 0.70
N LEU A 535 31.58 -25.94 1.39
CA LEU A 535 31.68 -26.43 2.76
C LEU A 535 32.71 -27.55 2.88
N TYR A 536 32.75 -28.49 1.92
CA TYR A 536 33.78 -29.53 1.85
C TYR A 536 35.19 -28.93 1.81
N ARG A 537 35.44 -27.95 0.93
CA ARG A 537 36.77 -27.34 0.84
C ARG A 537 37.16 -26.58 2.11
N LEU A 538 36.21 -25.88 2.75
CA LEU A 538 36.46 -25.15 4.01
C LEU A 538 36.99 -26.04 5.14
N MET A 539 36.41 -27.24 5.33
CA MET A 539 36.78 -28.14 6.43
C MET A 539 37.84 -29.18 6.05
N ASN A 540 37.85 -29.66 4.81
CA ASN A 540 38.67 -30.80 4.39
C ASN A 540 39.92 -30.39 3.60
N GLU A 541 39.92 -29.21 2.95
CA GLU A 541 41.03 -28.72 2.11
C GLU A 541 41.48 -27.28 2.50
N PRO A 542 41.67 -26.96 3.80
CA PRO A 542 41.81 -25.57 4.27
C PRO A 542 43.00 -24.79 3.67
N ASP A 543 44.11 -25.45 3.36
CA ASP A 543 45.31 -24.79 2.80
C ASP A 543 45.10 -24.27 1.37
N TYR A 544 44.08 -24.80 0.66
CA TYR A 544 43.64 -24.29 -0.64
C TYR A 544 42.66 -23.11 -0.53
N VAL A 545 42.11 -22.85 0.66
CA VAL A 545 41.00 -21.91 0.89
C VAL A 545 41.42 -20.69 1.71
N PHE A 546 42.35 -20.86 2.65
CA PHE A 546 42.85 -19.82 3.54
C PHE A 546 44.31 -19.48 3.23
N ASN A 547 44.63 -18.20 3.16
CA ASN A 547 46.01 -17.74 3.05
C ASN A 547 46.82 -18.18 4.29
N ALA A 548 47.98 -18.82 4.05
CA ALA A 548 48.79 -19.42 5.12
C ALA A 548 49.41 -18.41 6.11
N ALA A 549 49.55 -17.13 5.73
CA ALA A 549 50.13 -16.09 6.59
C ALA A 549 49.08 -15.31 7.38
N SER A 550 47.88 -15.11 6.82
CA SER A 550 46.84 -14.25 7.41
C SER A 550 45.57 -14.97 7.84
N GLY A 551 45.39 -16.22 7.41
CA GLY A 551 44.16 -16.99 7.60
C GLY A 551 42.99 -16.49 6.75
N LEU A 552 43.17 -15.53 5.84
CA LEU A 552 42.09 -14.93 5.05
C LEU A 552 41.57 -15.87 3.95
N CYS A 553 40.25 -16.02 3.85
CA CYS A 553 39.55 -16.55 2.69
C CYS A 553 38.95 -15.42 1.84
N LYS A 554 39.02 -15.53 0.51
CA LYS A 554 38.37 -14.63 -0.47
C LYS A 554 37.50 -15.47 -1.41
N VAL A 555 36.21 -15.15 -1.52
CA VAL A 555 35.24 -15.92 -2.31
C VAL A 555 34.31 -14.98 -3.06
N THR A 556 34.22 -15.10 -4.39
CA THR A 556 33.11 -14.48 -5.12
C THR A 556 31.90 -15.39 -4.99
N VAL A 557 30.80 -14.86 -4.48
CA VAL A 557 29.51 -15.53 -4.40
C VAL A 557 28.61 -15.00 -5.49
N TYR A 558 27.90 -15.89 -6.17
CA TYR A 558 26.88 -15.56 -7.16
C TYR A 558 25.53 -15.96 -6.60
N ALA A 559 24.64 -14.98 -6.46
CA ALA A 559 23.23 -15.22 -6.24
C ALA A 559 22.55 -15.39 -7.60
N ASN A 560 21.91 -16.53 -7.79
CA ASN A 560 20.90 -16.66 -8.81
C ASN A 560 19.73 -15.75 -8.46
N GLU A 561 18.97 -15.37 -9.47
CA GLU A 561 17.72 -14.65 -9.30
C GLU A 561 16.71 -15.34 -8.35
N TYR A 562 15.87 -14.55 -7.69
CA TYR A 562 14.72 -14.99 -6.89
C TYR A 562 13.55 -15.39 -7.81
N PHE A 563 13.80 -16.35 -8.70
CA PHE A 563 12.83 -16.90 -9.63
C PHE A 563 12.95 -18.43 -9.63
N TYR A 564 11.82 -19.12 -9.65
CA TYR A 564 11.76 -20.57 -9.59
C TYR A 564 10.81 -21.10 -10.66
N GLU A 565 11.32 -21.89 -11.59
CA GLU A 565 10.48 -22.61 -12.56
C GLU A 565 9.88 -23.90 -11.97
N GLN A 566 10.52 -24.46 -10.95
CA GLN A 566 10.22 -25.76 -10.35
C GLN A 566 10.38 -25.69 -8.83
N ASN A 567 9.62 -26.48 -8.07
CA ASN A 567 9.77 -26.54 -6.62
C ASN A 567 11.12 -27.19 -6.25
N PRO A 568 12.07 -26.46 -5.63
CA PRO A 568 13.44 -26.95 -5.39
C PRO A 568 13.48 -28.09 -4.36
N MET A 569 12.48 -28.18 -3.48
CA MET A 569 12.42 -29.17 -2.42
C MET A 569 11.84 -30.50 -2.87
N GLN A 570 11.02 -30.51 -3.92
CA GLN A 570 10.50 -31.74 -4.54
C GLN A 570 11.55 -32.39 -5.46
N GLU A 571 11.38 -33.69 -5.74
CA GLU A 571 12.26 -34.46 -6.63
C GLU A 571 11.54 -34.65 -7.96
N ASN A 572 12.22 -34.36 -9.08
CA ASN A 572 11.64 -34.38 -10.44
C ASN A 572 10.36 -33.52 -10.59
N ALA A 573 10.32 -32.35 -9.94
CA ALA A 573 9.20 -31.43 -10.06
C ALA A 573 9.07 -30.90 -11.51
N PRO A 574 7.86 -30.88 -12.11
CA PRO A 574 7.66 -30.29 -13.43
C PRO A 574 7.80 -28.75 -13.38
N LYS A 575 8.11 -28.12 -14.52
CA LYS A 575 8.01 -26.66 -14.67
C LYS A 575 6.56 -26.22 -14.42
N ASP A 576 6.34 -25.18 -13.62
CA ASP A 576 5.01 -24.61 -13.33
C ASP A 576 4.99 -23.08 -13.50
N LYS A 577 4.23 -22.60 -14.50
CA LYS A 577 4.05 -21.17 -14.79
C LYS A 577 3.35 -20.38 -13.67
N ASN A 578 2.78 -21.05 -12.67
CA ASN A 578 2.12 -20.42 -11.52
C ASN A 578 2.97 -20.42 -10.25
N LEU A 579 4.18 -20.99 -10.27
CA LEU A 579 5.01 -21.11 -9.06
C LEU A 579 5.41 -19.75 -8.46
N TRP A 580 5.37 -18.68 -9.27
CA TRP A 580 5.53 -17.30 -8.80
C TRP A 580 4.55 -16.92 -7.70
N LYS A 581 3.35 -17.51 -7.65
CA LYS A 581 2.39 -17.29 -6.56
C LYS A 581 2.88 -17.79 -5.20
N THR A 582 3.92 -18.63 -5.17
CA THR A 582 4.57 -19.12 -3.95
C THR A 582 5.78 -18.27 -3.56
N PHE A 583 6.53 -17.69 -4.51
CA PHE A 583 7.79 -17.01 -4.20
C PHE A 583 7.75 -15.47 -4.37
N ALA A 584 6.90 -14.93 -5.23
CA ALA A 584 6.70 -13.49 -5.33
C ALA A 584 5.98 -12.97 -4.07
N ASN A 585 6.26 -11.73 -3.68
CA ASN A 585 5.78 -11.10 -2.43
C ASN A 585 6.11 -11.82 -1.11
N SER A 586 6.90 -12.90 -1.15
CA SER A 586 7.34 -13.63 0.04
C SER A 586 8.40 -12.88 0.86
N PRO A 587 8.72 -13.34 2.09
CA PRO A 587 9.90 -12.89 2.83
C PRO A 587 11.19 -13.15 2.06
N ASP A 588 12.16 -12.25 2.18
CA ASP A 588 13.46 -12.36 1.53
C ASP A 588 14.19 -13.65 1.98
N ARG A 589 14.92 -14.31 1.07
CA ARG A 589 15.58 -15.59 1.36
C ARG A 589 16.92 -15.35 2.01
N THR A 590 17.31 -16.16 3.00
CA THR A 590 18.58 -16.01 3.71
C THR A 590 19.38 -17.31 3.73
N PHE A 591 20.69 -17.16 3.63
CA PHE A 591 21.70 -18.17 3.95
C PHE A 591 22.64 -17.58 4.99
N ASP A 592 22.79 -18.27 6.13
CA ASP A 592 23.61 -17.80 7.25
C ASP A 592 24.66 -18.88 7.55
N LEU A 593 25.94 -18.62 7.26
CA LEU A 593 27.05 -19.52 7.63
C LEU A 593 27.35 -19.32 9.12
N LEU A 594 27.05 -20.32 9.95
CA LEU A 594 27.04 -20.16 11.40
C LEU A 594 28.45 -20.19 12.01
N VAL A 595 28.60 -19.48 13.13
CA VAL A 595 29.77 -19.64 14.01
C VAL A 595 29.61 -20.97 14.76
N ASN A 596 30.46 -21.95 14.42
CA ASN A 596 30.34 -23.35 14.89
C ASN A 596 28.93 -23.93 14.67
N THR A 597 28.10 -23.97 15.71
CA THR A 597 26.74 -24.54 15.71
C THR A 597 25.73 -23.65 16.45
N SER A 598 26.05 -22.37 16.66
CA SER A 598 25.28 -21.45 17.53
C SER A 598 23.84 -21.29 17.06
N HIS A 599 22.87 -21.81 17.83
CA HIS A 599 21.44 -21.59 17.63
C HIS A 599 20.66 -21.82 18.94
N GLU A 600 19.61 -21.03 19.15
CA GLU A 600 18.76 -21.02 20.35
C GLU A 600 17.30 -20.81 19.94
N ILE A 601 16.37 -21.42 20.67
CA ILE A 601 14.92 -21.38 20.42
C ILE A 601 14.22 -21.27 21.78
N SER A 602 13.26 -20.36 21.92
CA SER A 602 12.50 -20.16 23.16
C SER A 602 11.70 -21.43 23.56
N PRO A 603 11.32 -21.57 24.84
CA PRO A 603 10.50 -22.68 25.31
C PRO A 603 9.19 -22.88 24.52
N ASP A 604 8.58 -21.81 24.00
CA ASP A 604 7.36 -21.84 23.17
C ASP A 604 7.61 -21.77 21.64
N GLY A 605 8.87 -21.67 21.23
CA GLY A 605 9.31 -21.68 19.83
C GLY A 605 9.09 -20.41 19.02
N GLN A 606 8.60 -19.33 19.64
CA GLN A 606 8.27 -18.07 18.96
C GLN A 606 9.50 -17.15 18.77
N SER A 607 10.45 -17.19 19.71
CA SER A 607 11.72 -16.47 19.62
C SER A 607 12.89 -17.38 19.24
N ARG A 608 13.74 -16.94 18.30
CA ARG A 608 14.91 -17.69 17.84
C ARG A 608 16.14 -16.81 17.70
N TYR A 609 17.32 -17.33 18.04
CA TYR A 609 18.60 -16.62 17.96
C TYR A 609 19.72 -17.49 17.38
N HIS A 610 20.63 -16.92 16.58
CA HIS A 610 21.87 -17.57 16.15
C HIS A 610 23.00 -16.56 15.85
N GLN A 611 24.22 -17.04 15.68
CA GLN A 611 25.39 -16.23 15.28
C GLN A 611 25.98 -16.72 13.96
N ALA A 612 26.32 -15.79 13.07
CA ALA A 612 26.82 -16.06 11.72
C ALA A 612 28.11 -15.30 11.40
N ILE A 613 28.98 -15.94 10.62
CA ILE A 613 30.20 -15.34 10.06
C ILE A 613 29.80 -14.47 8.86
N VAL A 614 28.95 -15.04 8.01
CA VAL A 614 28.42 -14.37 6.81
C VAL A 614 26.95 -14.73 6.66
N THR A 615 26.13 -13.70 6.53
CA THR A 615 24.75 -13.82 6.03
C THR A 615 24.66 -13.29 4.61
N ILE A 616 23.95 -14.01 3.75
CA ILE A 616 23.50 -13.55 2.44
C ILE A 616 21.99 -13.52 2.47
N ARG A 617 21.41 -12.32 2.34
CA ARG A 617 20.00 -12.11 2.05
C ARG A 617 19.82 -11.79 0.58
N GLN A 618 18.74 -12.29 0.01
CA GLN A 618 18.26 -11.85 -1.29
C GLN A 618 16.76 -11.55 -1.24
N MET A 619 16.39 -10.34 -1.65
CA MET A 619 15.00 -9.89 -1.61
C MET A 619 14.11 -10.71 -2.56
N SER A 620 12.84 -10.91 -2.19
CA SER A 620 11.89 -11.54 -3.12
C SER A 620 11.52 -10.56 -4.24
N ILE A 621 11.24 -11.08 -5.44
CA ILE A 621 10.51 -10.30 -6.45
C ILE A 621 9.19 -9.83 -5.84
N LYS A 622 8.82 -8.57 -6.04
CA LYS A 622 7.51 -8.03 -5.62
C LYS A 622 6.60 -7.85 -6.83
N THR A 623 5.30 -8.04 -6.69
CA THR A 623 4.34 -7.95 -7.79
C THR A 623 2.99 -7.41 -7.34
N VAL A 624 2.30 -6.73 -8.25
CA VAL A 624 0.96 -6.16 -8.05
C VAL A 624 -0.17 -7.11 -8.47
N PHE A 625 0.15 -8.36 -8.84
CA PHE A 625 -0.81 -9.33 -9.37
C PHE A 625 -1.08 -10.51 -8.42
N VAL A 626 -2.31 -11.04 -8.41
CA VAL A 626 -2.69 -12.31 -7.74
C VAL A 626 -2.95 -13.45 -8.73
N ASN A 627 -3.22 -13.12 -9.99
CA ASN A 627 -3.62 -14.06 -11.03
C ASN A 627 -2.95 -13.72 -12.37
N SER A 628 -2.71 -14.74 -13.20
CA SER A 628 -2.29 -14.62 -14.60
C SER A 628 -3.30 -15.38 -15.46
N PRO A 629 -4.42 -14.73 -15.86
CA PRO A 629 -5.36 -15.29 -16.83
C PRO A 629 -4.68 -15.50 -18.18
N ASP A 630 -5.17 -16.46 -18.97
CA ASP A 630 -4.59 -16.71 -20.29
C ASP A 630 -4.72 -15.47 -21.19
N GLY A 631 -3.62 -15.14 -21.86
CA GLY A 631 -3.41 -13.86 -22.56
C GLY A 631 -2.62 -12.85 -21.74
N MET A 632 -2.83 -12.76 -20.42
CA MET A 632 -2.23 -11.72 -19.56
C MET A 632 -0.80 -12.07 -19.13
N ARG A 633 0.17 -11.28 -19.59
CA ARG A 633 1.49 -11.12 -18.98
C ARG A 633 1.32 -10.51 -17.59
N VAL A 634 2.06 -11.07 -16.64
CA VAL A 634 2.18 -10.56 -15.27
C VAL A 634 3.66 -10.46 -14.96
N TRP A 635 4.05 -9.35 -14.35
CA TRP A 635 5.44 -9.07 -14.05
C TRP A 635 5.64 -8.76 -12.56
N GLY A 636 6.89 -8.87 -12.12
CA GLY A 636 7.36 -8.35 -10.86
C GLY A 636 8.43 -7.27 -11.05
N VAL A 637 8.73 -6.55 -9.98
CA VAL A 637 9.65 -5.40 -9.92
C VAL A 637 10.79 -5.67 -8.93
N GLU A 638 11.94 -5.04 -9.18
CA GLU A 638 13.06 -4.97 -8.22
C GLU A 638 12.68 -4.18 -6.96
N ASN A 639 13.35 -4.42 -5.83
CA ASN A 639 13.06 -3.76 -4.55
C ASN A 639 13.82 -2.45 -4.37
N VAL A 640 14.97 -2.28 -5.01
CA VAL A 640 15.88 -1.15 -4.82
C VAL A 640 16.46 -0.75 -6.17
N ASN A 641 16.39 0.53 -6.53
CA ASN A 641 17.20 1.03 -7.64
C ASN A 641 18.67 1.09 -7.20
N GLU A 642 19.49 0.19 -7.73
CA GLU A 642 20.93 0.13 -7.45
C GLU A 642 21.77 1.18 -8.23
N THR A 643 21.09 1.92 -9.10
CA THR A 643 21.61 2.84 -10.12
C THR A 643 20.88 4.20 -10.11
N PRO A 644 20.73 4.88 -8.95
CA PRO A 644 20.23 6.25 -8.91
C PRO A 644 21.24 7.21 -9.56
N ASP A 645 20.75 8.36 -10.02
CA ASP A 645 21.52 9.43 -10.66
C ASP A 645 22.34 8.98 -11.89
N LEU A 646 21.77 8.04 -12.65
CA LEU A 646 22.40 7.50 -13.84
C LEU A 646 22.37 8.54 -14.99
N ASP A 647 23.45 8.62 -15.77
CA ASP A 647 23.58 9.63 -16.83
C ASP A 647 22.52 9.45 -17.94
N TRP A 648 21.63 10.43 -18.09
CA TRP A 648 20.63 10.53 -19.17
C TRP A 648 20.81 11.79 -20.00
N SER A 649 20.47 11.72 -21.30
CA SER A 649 20.50 12.83 -22.24
C SER A 649 19.58 12.56 -23.42
N VAL A 650 19.02 13.60 -24.03
CA VAL A 650 18.41 13.54 -25.36
C VAL A 650 19.39 14.17 -26.37
N ARG A 651 19.41 13.69 -27.63
CA ARG A 651 20.16 14.34 -28.71
C ARG A 651 19.50 15.67 -29.11
N GLY A 652 20.26 16.53 -29.79
CA GLY A 652 19.73 17.78 -30.32
C GLY A 652 18.59 17.59 -31.37
N PRO A 653 17.65 18.55 -31.53
CA PRO A 653 16.48 18.46 -32.43
C PRO A 653 16.70 18.26 -33.94
N GLY A 654 17.91 17.93 -34.39
CA GLY A 654 18.25 17.61 -35.79
C GLY A 654 19.19 16.41 -35.94
N GLU A 655 19.47 15.68 -34.87
CA GLU A 655 20.29 14.48 -34.90
C GLU A 655 19.42 13.22 -35.09
N ALA A 656 19.52 12.58 -36.25
CA ALA A 656 18.77 11.37 -36.54
C ALA A 656 19.22 10.18 -35.65
N ASP A 657 18.25 9.61 -34.93
CA ASP A 657 18.29 8.28 -34.31
C ASP A 657 16.87 7.73 -34.32
N ALA A 658 16.68 6.50 -34.78
CA ALA A 658 15.36 5.93 -35.02
C ALA A 658 15.25 4.53 -34.41
N PHE A 659 14.94 4.47 -33.12
CA PHE A 659 14.58 3.24 -32.42
C PHE A 659 13.08 2.96 -32.57
N TYR A 660 12.69 1.69 -32.57
CA TYR A 660 11.29 1.27 -32.78
C TYR A 660 10.59 0.87 -31.48
N ASN A 661 10.90 1.59 -30.40
CA ASN A 661 10.36 1.42 -29.05
C ASN A 661 9.01 2.15 -28.88
N LYS A 662 8.06 1.75 -29.74
CA LYS A 662 6.75 2.38 -29.93
C LYS A 662 5.61 1.73 -29.12
N TYR A 663 5.91 0.76 -28.27
CA TYR A 663 4.88 -0.07 -27.65
C TYR A 663 4.46 0.51 -26.30
N TYR A 664 3.15 0.59 -26.05
CA TYR A 664 2.59 1.12 -24.80
C TYR A 664 2.74 0.16 -23.63
N SER A 665 2.63 -1.14 -23.92
CA SER A 665 2.40 -2.25 -22.98
C SER A 665 3.37 -3.42 -23.16
N ASN A 666 4.52 -3.19 -23.82
CA ASN A 666 5.52 -4.23 -24.05
C ASN A 666 6.93 -3.65 -23.83
N GLY A 667 7.33 -3.54 -22.55
CA GLY A 667 8.61 -2.97 -22.16
C GLY A 667 9.81 -3.80 -22.63
N TRP A 668 9.66 -5.12 -22.73
CA TRP A 668 10.73 -6.00 -23.22
C TRP A 668 11.11 -5.65 -24.66
N THR A 669 10.14 -5.61 -25.57
CA THR A 669 10.40 -5.31 -26.99
C THR A 669 10.94 -3.90 -27.20
N ASN A 670 10.43 -2.93 -26.42
CA ASN A 670 10.99 -1.58 -26.40
C ASN A 670 12.46 -1.58 -25.94
N THR A 671 12.77 -2.29 -24.84
CA THR A 671 14.12 -2.38 -24.25
C THR A 671 15.10 -3.06 -25.21
N TRP A 672 14.72 -4.18 -25.82
CA TRP A 672 15.56 -4.88 -26.81
C TRP A 672 15.83 -3.99 -28.04
N SER A 673 14.84 -3.22 -28.52
CA SER A 673 15.03 -2.27 -29.63
C SER A 673 15.98 -1.12 -29.25
N LEU A 674 15.85 -0.58 -28.03
CA LEU A 674 16.74 0.46 -27.49
C LEU A 674 18.18 -0.05 -27.33
N MET A 675 18.36 -1.22 -26.70
CA MET A 675 19.68 -1.80 -26.44
C MET A 675 20.39 -2.23 -27.73
N SER A 676 19.70 -2.94 -28.63
CA SER A 676 20.27 -3.39 -29.90
C SER A 676 20.51 -2.25 -30.90
N ARG A 677 19.87 -1.08 -30.69
CA ARG A 677 19.96 0.11 -31.53
C ARG A 677 19.61 -0.13 -33.01
N ARG A 678 18.73 -1.11 -33.25
CA ARG A 678 18.26 -1.49 -34.59
C ARG A 678 17.23 -0.48 -35.13
N THR A 679 17.37 -0.16 -36.42
CA THR A 679 16.43 0.68 -37.17
C THR A 679 15.45 -0.20 -37.95
N GLY A 680 14.19 0.22 -38.03
CA GLY A 680 13.17 -0.44 -38.87
C GLY A 680 12.27 -1.49 -38.19
N GLY A 681 12.52 -1.83 -36.92
CA GLY A 681 11.75 -2.81 -36.16
C GLY A 681 12.60 -3.97 -35.64
N LEU A 682 11.94 -4.95 -35.04
CA LEU A 682 12.52 -6.23 -34.60
C LEU A 682 11.76 -7.37 -35.30
N ASP A 683 12.45 -8.47 -35.58
CA ASP A 683 11.85 -9.69 -36.11
C ASP A 683 12.03 -10.91 -35.17
N GLU A 684 11.37 -12.02 -35.49
CA GLU A 684 11.40 -13.26 -34.71
C GLU A 684 12.78 -13.97 -34.75
N ALA A 685 13.66 -13.58 -35.69
CA ALA A 685 15.01 -14.13 -35.85
C ALA A 685 16.09 -13.38 -35.05
N ASP A 686 15.77 -12.20 -34.50
CA ASP A 686 16.68 -11.31 -33.74
C ASP A 686 17.05 -11.82 -32.33
N ASN A 687 17.49 -13.06 -32.25
CA ASN A 687 17.80 -13.82 -31.03
C ASN A 687 19.10 -13.42 -30.33
N ILE A 688 20.03 -12.77 -31.03
CA ILE A 688 21.34 -12.38 -30.49
C ILE A 688 21.50 -10.87 -30.59
N MET A 689 21.88 -10.24 -29.48
CA MET A 689 22.13 -8.80 -29.44
C MET A 689 23.41 -8.46 -30.23
N PRO A 690 23.33 -7.58 -31.25
CA PRO A 690 24.52 -7.05 -31.91
C PRO A 690 25.28 -6.12 -30.95
N ASP A 691 26.59 -5.96 -31.13
CA ASP A 691 27.36 -4.96 -30.40
C ASP A 691 26.82 -3.54 -30.67
N PRO A 692 26.20 -2.85 -29.68
CA PRO A 692 25.49 -1.59 -29.88
C PRO A 692 26.43 -0.41 -30.15
N MET A 693 27.74 -0.62 -30.05
CA MET A 693 28.77 0.36 -30.35
C MET A 693 29.47 0.08 -31.70
N PHE A 694 29.06 -0.98 -32.41
CA PHE A 694 29.57 -1.38 -33.73
C PHE A 694 31.09 -1.62 -33.72
N ARG A 695 31.63 -2.25 -32.66
CA ARG A 695 33.06 -2.55 -32.46
C ARG A 695 33.39 -4.05 -32.57
N GLN A 696 32.44 -4.88 -32.99
CA GLN A 696 32.60 -6.33 -33.19
C GLN A 696 32.94 -7.07 -31.88
N LYS A 697 32.22 -6.74 -30.81
CA LYS A 697 32.37 -7.31 -29.45
C LYS A 697 31.17 -8.13 -28.97
N GLU A 698 30.30 -8.56 -29.88
CA GLU A 698 29.12 -9.37 -29.56
C GLU A 698 29.45 -10.65 -28.77
N LYS A 699 30.61 -11.28 -28.97
CA LYS A 699 31.06 -12.50 -28.23
C LYS A 699 31.72 -12.25 -26.88
N THR A 700 31.80 -11.00 -26.44
CA THR A 700 32.31 -10.62 -25.11
C THR A 700 31.44 -9.51 -24.53
N LEU A 701 30.17 -9.46 -24.91
CA LEU A 701 29.31 -8.29 -24.77
C LEU A 701 29.09 -7.94 -23.29
N TRP A 702 28.80 -8.94 -22.46
CA TRP A 702 28.70 -8.82 -21.01
C TRP A 702 29.95 -8.19 -20.37
N GLN A 703 31.14 -8.64 -20.75
CA GLN A 703 32.43 -8.17 -20.21
C GLN A 703 32.80 -6.75 -20.68
N VAL A 704 32.34 -6.32 -21.86
CA VAL A 704 32.66 -4.98 -22.38
C VAL A 704 31.63 -3.93 -21.97
N MET A 705 30.36 -4.33 -21.79
CA MET A 705 29.26 -3.48 -21.33
C MET A 705 29.21 -3.33 -19.80
N THR A 706 29.86 -4.22 -19.04
CA THR A 706 29.99 -4.13 -17.58
C THR A 706 31.44 -4.08 -17.10
N LYS A 707 31.63 -3.67 -15.85
CA LYS A 707 32.92 -3.53 -15.19
C LYS A 707 32.78 -3.88 -13.71
N VAL A 708 33.57 -4.85 -13.27
CA VAL A 708 33.85 -5.07 -11.85
C VAL A 708 34.81 -3.99 -11.35
N ASN A 709 34.46 -3.31 -10.26
CA ASN A 709 35.29 -2.29 -9.62
C ASN A 709 34.97 -2.24 -8.12
N ASN A 710 35.98 -2.27 -7.24
CA ASN A 710 35.82 -2.25 -5.77
C ASN A 710 34.72 -3.22 -5.27
N ALA A 711 34.76 -4.48 -5.74
CA ALA A 711 33.77 -5.51 -5.43
C ALA A 711 32.29 -5.18 -5.76
N LYS A 712 32.01 -4.24 -6.68
CA LYS A 712 30.68 -4.01 -7.27
C LYS A 712 30.71 -4.20 -8.80
N LEU A 713 29.62 -4.73 -9.37
CA LEU A 713 29.37 -4.72 -10.82
C LEU A 713 28.75 -3.37 -11.23
N THR A 714 29.30 -2.73 -12.26
CA THR A 714 28.83 -1.43 -12.78
C THR A 714 28.84 -1.43 -14.31
N LEU A 715 28.11 -0.53 -14.95
CA LEU A 715 28.15 -0.41 -16.41
C LEU A 715 29.50 0.17 -16.86
N SER A 716 30.11 -0.39 -17.91
CA SER A 716 31.42 0.01 -18.44
C SER A 716 31.35 1.17 -19.44
N LYS A 717 31.97 2.30 -19.08
CA LYS A 717 32.11 3.47 -19.97
C LYS A 717 33.26 3.33 -20.97
N ASP A 718 34.00 2.21 -20.91
CA ASP A 718 35.24 1.99 -21.66
C ASP A 718 34.98 1.41 -23.06
N HIS A 719 33.85 0.72 -23.26
CA HIS A 719 33.47 0.12 -24.55
C HIS A 719 32.59 1.06 -25.36
N THR A 720 33.19 2.08 -25.98
CA THR A 720 32.45 2.99 -26.87
C THR A 720 33.19 3.34 -28.13
N ASN A 721 32.45 3.92 -29.08
CA ASN A 721 32.92 4.30 -30.40
C ASN A 721 33.09 5.82 -30.47
N ALA A 722 34.16 6.33 -31.09
CA ALA A 722 34.45 7.76 -31.17
C ALA A 722 33.36 8.58 -31.89
N ALA A 723 32.69 7.99 -32.89
CA ALA A 723 31.52 8.56 -33.54
C ALA A 723 30.26 8.56 -32.63
N MET A 724 30.32 7.82 -31.52
CA MET A 724 29.22 7.62 -30.57
C MET A 724 29.57 8.06 -29.13
N LYS A 725 30.57 8.94 -28.98
CA LYS A 725 31.00 9.50 -27.68
C LYS A 725 29.93 10.29 -26.92
N TYR A 726 28.87 10.75 -27.59
CA TYR A 726 27.73 11.44 -26.95
C TYR A 726 26.66 10.48 -26.44
N TYR A 727 26.72 9.20 -26.81
CA TYR A 727 25.71 8.18 -26.51
C TYR A 727 26.03 7.46 -25.17
N HIS A 728 27.22 7.71 -24.58
CA HIS A 728 27.51 7.35 -23.19
C HIS A 728 26.49 7.96 -22.22
N ALA A 729 25.88 9.10 -22.58
CA ALA A 729 24.89 9.79 -21.76
C ALA A 729 23.47 9.24 -21.96
N THR A 730 23.27 8.16 -22.73
CA THR A 730 22.02 7.39 -22.77
C THR A 730 22.15 6.07 -22.02
N TYR A 731 22.82 6.14 -20.86
CA TYR A 731 23.32 4.98 -20.13
C TYR A 731 22.21 4.13 -19.50
N ALA A 732 21.05 4.74 -19.23
CA ALA A 732 19.85 4.10 -18.70
C ALA A 732 19.42 2.86 -19.48
N CYS A 733 19.45 2.90 -20.83
CA CYS A 733 18.96 1.78 -21.63
C CYS A 733 19.82 0.51 -21.51
N PHE A 734 21.06 0.61 -21.02
CA PHE A 734 21.96 -0.53 -20.83
C PHE A 734 21.92 -1.12 -19.41
N THR A 735 21.13 -0.57 -18.49
CA THR A 735 20.94 -1.14 -17.13
C THR A 735 20.53 -2.63 -17.09
N PRO A 736 19.85 -3.23 -18.09
CA PRO A 736 19.63 -4.67 -18.10
C PRO A 736 20.90 -5.52 -18.05
N PHE A 737 22.07 -5.01 -18.46
CA PHE A 737 23.36 -5.71 -18.30
C PHE A 737 23.81 -5.88 -16.84
N LEU A 738 23.20 -5.16 -15.87
CA LEU A 738 23.48 -5.32 -14.45
C LEU A 738 22.54 -6.30 -13.74
N ARG A 739 21.32 -6.45 -14.26
CA ARG A 739 20.26 -7.29 -13.66
C ARG A 739 20.23 -8.71 -14.25
N ASN A 740 20.64 -8.84 -15.51
CA ASN A 740 20.70 -10.10 -16.24
C ASN A 740 22.13 -10.66 -16.27
N ARG A 741 22.30 -11.88 -16.81
CA ARG A 741 23.57 -12.58 -16.80
C ARG A 741 23.69 -13.57 -17.95
N ASP A 742 24.91 -13.68 -18.48
CA ASP A 742 25.40 -14.76 -19.32
C ASP A 742 25.19 -16.13 -18.63
N ASN A 743 24.12 -16.83 -19.01
CA ASN A 743 23.68 -18.08 -18.42
C ASN A 743 24.37 -19.27 -19.11
N ASN A 744 24.53 -19.23 -20.42
CA ASN A 744 25.19 -20.31 -21.19
C ASN A 744 26.73 -20.17 -21.26
N ARG A 745 27.27 -18.98 -20.92
CA ARG A 745 28.70 -18.63 -20.87
C ARG A 745 29.39 -18.53 -22.23
N ASP A 746 28.65 -18.17 -23.28
CA ASP A 746 29.20 -17.95 -24.62
C ASP A 746 29.66 -16.49 -24.86
N GLY A 747 29.39 -15.59 -23.91
CA GLY A 747 29.78 -14.18 -23.95
C GLY A 747 28.89 -13.29 -24.82
N GLN A 748 27.85 -13.84 -25.46
CA GLN A 748 26.82 -13.10 -26.19
C GLN A 748 25.63 -12.82 -25.27
N MET A 749 24.77 -11.87 -25.63
CA MET A 749 23.49 -11.66 -24.95
C MET A 749 22.38 -12.15 -25.87
N GLN A 750 21.80 -13.31 -25.56
CA GLN A 750 20.65 -13.87 -26.26
C GLN A 750 19.35 -13.24 -25.73
N ALA A 751 18.29 -13.30 -26.53
CA ALA A 751 16.99 -12.72 -26.19
C ALA A 751 16.42 -13.29 -24.87
N ASN A 752 16.58 -14.61 -24.65
CA ASN A 752 16.13 -15.28 -23.44
C ASN A 752 17.02 -15.02 -22.22
N GLU A 753 18.18 -14.37 -22.37
CA GLU A 753 18.96 -13.87 -21.23
C GLU A 753 18.46 -12.52 -20.73
N MET A 754 17.74 -11.74 -21.55
CA MET A 754 17.11 -10.49 -21.11
C MET A 754 15.78 -10.77 -20.40
N GLN A 755 15.86 -11.20 -19.15
CA GLN A 755 14.68 -11.49 -18.32
C GLN A 755 14.18 -10.25 -17.56
N TRP A 756 15.10 -9.40 -17.10
CA TRP A 756 14.83 -8.08 -16.53
C TRP A 756 14.92 -7.01 -17.61
N TYR A 757 13.90 -6.16 -17.72
CA TYR A 757 13.79 -5.14 -18.77
C TYR A 757 13.15 -3.85 -18.24
N ILE A 758 13.26 -2.77 -19.00
CA ILE A 758 12.74 -1.45 -18.60
C ILE A 758 11.23 -1.39 -18.91
N PRO A 759 10.37 -1.07 -17.94
CA PRO A 759 8.93 -1.05 -18.12
C PRO A 759 8.50 -0.04 -19.18
N SER A 760 7.48 -0.41 -19.95
CA SER A 760 6.72 0.52 -20.79
C SER A 760 5.82 1.43 -19.94
N ILE A 761 5.13 2.39 -20.58
CA ILE A 761 4.21 3.30 -19.88
C ILE A 761 3.12 2.54 -19.12
N CYS A 762 2.51 1.51 -19.73
CA CYS A 762 1.46 0.75 -19.04
C CYS A 762 1.99 -0.03 -17.85
N GLU A 763 3.17 -0.63 -18.01
CA GLU A 763 3.82 -1.42 -16.95
C GLU A 763 4.25 -0.52 -15.78
N ALA A 764 4.75 0.69 -16.07
CA ALA A 764 5.08 1.71 -15.07
C ALA A 764 3.84 2.29 -14.38
N ASN A 765 2.80 2.67 -15.13
CA ASN A 765 1.53 3.13 -14.57
C ASN A 765 0.94 2.15 -13.55
N MET A 766 1.01 0.84 -13.83
CA MET A 766 0.50 -0.18 -12.91
C MET A 766 1.28 -0.27 -11.59
N LEU A 767 2.55 0.12 -11.56
CA LEU A 767 3.33 0.19 -10.31
C LEU A 767 2.86 1.35 -9.42
N TYR A 768 2.35 2.45 -9.98
CA TYR A 768 1.72 3.55 -9.23
C TYR A 768 0.28 3.25 -8.84
N VAL A 769 -0.56 2.81 -9.80
CA VAL A 769 -1.96 2.41 -9.58
C VAL A 769 -2.12 1.42 -8.42
N ALA A 770 -1.15 0.50 -8.27
CA ALA A 770 -1.15 -0.52 -7.22
C ALA A 770 0.01 -0.35 -6.20
N GLU A 771 0.59 0.85 -6.05
CA GLU A 771 1.75 1.10 -5.16
C GLU A 771 1.52 0.59 -3.72
N ARG A 772 0.26 0.64 -3.26
CA ARG A 772 -0.18 0.30 -1.91
C ARG A 772 0.06 -1.17 -1.51
N VAL A 773 0.22 -2.08 -2.49
CA VAL A 773 0.63 -3.47 -2.24
C VAL A 773 2.12 -3.63 -2.04
N LEU A 774 2.91 -2.79 -2.70
CA LEU A 774 4.36 -2.85 -2.64
C LEU A 774 4.84 -2.35 -1.26
N PRO A 775 5.82 -3.03 -0.63
CA PRO A 775 6.55 -2.50 0.52
C PRO A 775 7.17 -1.15 0.20
N LEU A 776 7.36 -0.27 1.20
CA LEU A 776 7.85 1.10 0.98
C LEU A 776 9.13 1.18 0.14
N LYS A 777 10.10 0.26 0.36
CA LYS A 777 11.34 0.19 -0.41
C LYS A 777 11.12 -0.07 -1.90
N SER A 778 10.19 -0.97 -2.22
CA SER A 778 9.88 -1.43 -3.58
C SER A 778 8.95 -0.47 -4.34
N ARG A 779 8.49 0.62 -3.72
CA ARG A 779 7.71 1.67 -4.40
C ARG A 779 8.62 2.55 -5.25
N LEU A 780 8.00 3.24 -6.19
CA LEU A 780 8.61 4.25 -7.04
C LEU A 780 8.50 5.59 -6.30
N VAL A 781 9.60 6.03 -5.69
CA VAL A 781 9.64 7.20 -4.79
C VAL A 781 10.89 8.00 -5.13
N GLY A 782 10.66 9.23 -5.58
CA GLY A 782 11.73 10.14 -5.97
C GLY A 782 12.62 10.55 -4.80
N HIS A 783 13.92 10.60 -5.06
CA HIS A 783 14.99 10.98 -4.14
C HIS A 783 15.44 12.44 -4.31
N ALA A 784 14.79 13.23 -5.16
CA ALA A 784 15.16 14.61 -5.38
C ALA A 784 14.85 15.50 -4.15
N PRO A 785 15.64 16.56 -3.88
CA PRO A 785 15.30 17.58 -2.90
C PRO A 785 13.93 18.23 -3.17
N SER A 786 13.31 18.84 -2.16
CA SER A 786 11.91 19.32 -2.19
C SER A 786 11.49 20.17 -3.40
N ASP A 787 12.43 20.94 -3.94
CA ASP A 787 12.22 21.92 -5.02
C ASP A 787 12.62 21.37 -6.41
N ASN A 788 13.03 20.10 -6.45
CA ASN A 788 13.41 19.32 -7.63
C ASN A 788 12.44 18.14 -7.81
N ALA A 789 12.64 17.35 -8.87
CA ALA A 789 11.92 16.10 -9.07
C ALA A 789 12.81 15.02 -9.70
N THR A 790 12.65 13.77 -9.26
CA THR A 790 13.28 12.60 -9.86
C THR A 790 12.52 12.19 -11.12
N ALA A 791 13.24 12.06 -12.21
CA ALA A 791 12.73 11.42 -13.41
C ALA A 791 12.94 9.90 -13.33
N LEU A 792 11.94 9.11 -13.73
CA LEU A 792 11.98 7.66 -13.90
C LEU A 792 11.92 7.29 -15.40
N PHE A 793 12.85 6.46 -15.87
CA PHE A 793 13.01 6.13 -17.29
C PHE A 793 12.04 5.02 -17.70
N THR A 794 11.12 5.31 -18.63
CA THR A 794 10.32 4.27 -19.28
C THR A 794 10.92 3.89 -20.64
N SER A 795 10.64 2.69 -21.12
CA SER A 795 11.19 2.20 -22.38
C SER A 795 10.53 2.79 -23.63
N ARG A 796 9.44 3.57 -23.51
CA ARG A 796 8.71 4.14 -24.67
C ARG A 796 9.27 5.49 -25.12
N ALA A 797 9.52 5.64 -26.42
CA ALA A 797 9.86 6.94 -27.01
C ALA A 797 8.65 7.88 -27.17
N PHE A 798 8.91 9.18 -27.09
CA PHE A 798 8.01 10.23 -27.54
C PHE A 798 8.05 10.31 -29.09
N MET A 799 6.98 9.86 -29.74
CA MET A 799 6.92 9.75 -31.21
C MET A 799 6.16 10.88 -31.90
N GLY A 800 5.63 11.87 -31.18
CA GLY A 800 4.72 12.89 -31.74
C GLY A 800 3.35 12.33 -32.16
N SER A 801 2.52 13.16 -32.80
CA SER A 801 1.13 12.79 -33.18
C SER A 801 1.04 11.93 -34.45
N THR A 802 2.08 11.93 -35.29
CA THR A 802 2.27 10.96 -36.37
C THR A 802 3.21 9.85 -35.91
N ASN A 803 2.92 8.58 -36.22
CA ASN A 803 3.69 7.36 -35.86
C ASN A 803 5.11 7.27 -36.49
N LEU A 804 5.72 8.40 -36.80
CA LEU A 804 6.98 8.61 -37.50
C LEU A 804 7.54 9.98 -37.08
N THR A 805 8.25 10.06 -35.95
CA THR A 805 9.11 11.22 -35.66
C THR A 805 10.53 10.74 -35.34
N LEU A 806 11.49 11.19 -36.15
CA LEU A 806 12.84 10.61 -36.32
C LEU A 806 13.88 11.06 -35.26
N ASN A 807 13.41 11.49 -34.08
CA ASN A 807 14.20 12.32 -33.18
C ASN A 807 14.47 11.63 -31.84
N SER A 808 15.58 10.88 -31.78
CA SER A 808 16.32 10.56 -30.56
C SER A 808 15.60 9.61 -29.56
N PRO A 809 16.33 8.99 -28.62
CA PRO A 809 15.76 8.40 -27.40
C PRO A 809 15.18 9.46 -26.43
N ASN A 810 14.28 10.31 -26.91
CA ASN A 810 13.44 11.16 -26.08
C ASN A 810 12.36 10.29 -25.42
N ALA A 811 12.73 9.57 -24.36
CA ALA A 811 11.78 8.74 -23.63
C ALA A 811 10.65 9.60 -23.03
N ILE A 812 9.44 9.03 -22.93
CA ILE A 812 8.46 9.57 -22.01
C ILE A 812 8.90 9.12 -20.62
N ILE A 813 9.20 10.09 -19.77
CA ILE A 813 9.61 9.87 -18.39
C ILE A 813 8.42 10.03 -17.46
N PHE A 814 8.54 9.41 -16.29
CA PHE A 814 7.63 9.60 -15.18
C PHE A 814 8.32 10.49 -14.13
N VAL A 815 7.60 11.41 -13.51
CA VAL A 815 8.10 12.34 -12.50
C VAL A 815 7.61 11.83 -11.14
N GLU A 816 8.48 11.16 -10.40
CA GLU A 816 8.08 10.25 -9.32
C GLU A 816 7.32 10.98 -8.20
N GLU A 817 7.70 12.21 -7.83
CA GLU A 817 7.07 12.96 -6.75
C GLU A 817 5.75 13.66 -7.12
N SER A 818 5.34 13.63 -8.39
CA SER A 818 4.08 14.23 -8.85
C SER A 818 3.19 13.31 -9.67
N HIS A 819 3.53 12.02 -9.74
CA HIS A 819 2.78 11.03 -10.50
C HIS A 819 2.49 11.42 -11.97
N SER A 820 3.37 12.24 -12.55
CA SER A 820 3.12 12.94 -13.81
C SER A 820 4.11 12.53 -14.87
N MET A 821 3.68 12.42 -16.12
CA MET A 821 4.54 12.04 -17.23
C MET A 821 4.80 13.22 -18.16
N THR A 822 6.00 13.27 -18.74
CA THR A 822 6.39 14.28 -19.74
C THR A 822 7.48 13.72 -20.66
N PRO A 823 7.69 14.23 -21.88
CA PRO A 823 8.85 13.87 -22.69
C PRO A 823 10.14 14.39 -22.03
N LEU A 824 11.20 13.58 -21.99
CA LEU A 824 12.47 13.96 -21.34
C LEU A 824 13.03 15.31 -21.85
N TYR A 825 12.83 15.62 -23.14
CA TYR A 825 13.24 16.90 -23.75
C TYR A 825 12.50 18.15 -23.20
N ASN A 826 11.33 17.98 -22.59
CA ASN A 826 10.58 19.10 -21.98
C ASN A 826 11.05 19.40 -20.54
N PHE A 827 11.77 18.47 -19.93
CA PHE A 827 12.27 18.54 -18.56
C PHE A 827 13.39 19.58 -18.44
N ASP A 828 13.17 20.59 -17.59
CA ASP A 828 13.83 21.90 -17.60
C ASP A 828 15.35 21.87 -17.38
N TYR A 829 15.85 20.84 -16.69
CA TYR A 829 17.30 20.63 -16.54
C TYR A 829 18.05 20.51 -17.88
N GLN A 830 17.37 20.20 -18.99
CA GLN A 830 18.00 20.06 -20.31
C GLN A 830 17.94 21.32 -21.20
N LYS A 831 17.22 22.39 -20.83
CA LYS A 831 16.95 23.52 -21.77
C LYS A 831 18.00 24.64 -21.81
N THR A 832 18.83 24.79 -20.79
CA THR A 832 19.96 25.74 -20.78
C THR A 832 21.29 25.10 -21.18
N ALA A 833 21.23 23.86 -21.67
CA ALA A 833 22.30 22.89 -21.60
C ALA A 833 22.82 22.52 -23.00
N SER A 834 24.14 22.30 -23.13
CA SER A 834 24.77 21.82 -24.36
C SER A 834 24.43 20.34 -24.61
N PRO A 835 24.43 19.87 -25.88
CA PRO A 835 24.22 18.45 -26.19
C PRO A 835 25.18 17.53 -25.40
N GLY A 836 24.61 16.60 -24.63
CA GLY A 836 25.35 15.69 -23.74
C GLY A 836 25.41 16.10 -22.27
N GLU A 837 24.75 17.18 -21.86
CA GLU A 837 24.49 17.45 -20.44
C GLU A 837 23.47 16.47 -19.84
N ARG A 838 23.58 16.25 -18.52
CA ARG A 838 22.93 15.16 -17.80
C ARG A 838 21.62 15.62 -17.15
N THR A 839 20.61 14.76 -17.13
CA THR A 839 19.49 14.92 -16.18
C THR A 839 19.97 14.64 -14.76
N PRO A 840 19.92 15.60 -13.82
CA PRO A 840 20.11 15.32 -12.39
C PRO A 840 18.85 14.65 -11.83
N PHE A 841 19.00 13.82 -10.79
CA PHE A 841 17.90 13.10 -10.13
C PHE A 841 17.17 12.15 -11.10
N SER A 842 17.78 10.99 -11.34
CA SER A 842 17.39 10.10 -12.44
C SER A 842 17.39 8.61 -12.05
N ASP A 843 16.26 7.94 -12.24
CA ASP A 843 15.98 6.59 -11.75
C ASP A 843 15.60 5.61 -12.85
N VAL A 844 16.15 4.40 -12.79
CA VAL A 844 15.79 3.30 -13.69
C VAL A 844 15.38 2.12 -12.83
N ARG A 845 14.19 1.60 -13.07
CA ARG A 845 13.65 0.40 -12.41
C ARG A 845 13.38 -0.65 -13.46
N LEU A 846 13.72 -1.90 -13.17
CA LEU A 846 13.47 -3.02 -14.06
C LEU A 846 12.34 -3.91 -13.54
N ILE A 847 11.67 -4.54 -14.49
CA ILE A 847 10.64 -5.55 -14.26
C ILE A 847 10.97 -6.84 -14.99
N ARG A 848 10.35 -7.93 -14.56
CA ARG A 848 10.48 -9.27 -15.16
C ARG A 848 9.12 -9.95 -15.25
N ASP A 849 8.84 -10.62 -16.36
CA ASP A 849 7.67 -11.50 -16.52
C ASP A 849 7.74 -12.74 -15.59
N LEU A 850 6.59 -13.09 -15.01
CA LEU A 850 6.43 -14.15 -14.00
C LEU A 850 5.55 -15.32 -14.46
N GLY A 851 4.52 -15.05 -15.27
CA GLY A 851 3.50 -16.02 -15.67
C GLY A 851 3.81 -16.84 -16.93
N ILE A 852 5.00 -16.65 -17.51
CA ILE A 852 5.46 -17.32 -18.72
C ILE A 852 6.88 -17.84 -18.47
N LEU A 853 7.20 -19.02 -18.99
CA LEU A 853 8.49 -19.69 -18.83
C LEU A 853 9.13 -19.93 -20.20
N GLU A 854 10.44 -19.83 -20.27
CA GLU A 854 11.18 -20.11 -21.51
C GLU A 854 11.10 -21.60 -21.86
N THR A 855 10.87 -21.86 -23.14
CA THR A 855 10.71 -23.20 -23.72
C THR A 855 11.97 -23.72 -24.39
N SER A 856 12.97 -22.86 -24.63
CA SER A 856 14.25 -23.20 -25.25
C SER A 856 15.41 -22.36 -24.70
N GLU A 857 16.64 -22.84 -24.89
CA GLU A 857 17.87 -22.13 -24.50
C GLU A 857 18.41 -21.19 -25.59
N ASP A 858 17.91 -21.29 -26.83
CA ASP A 858 18.40 -20.52 -28.00
C ASP A 858 17.40 -19.47 -28.53
N HIS A 859 16.16 -19.46 -28.02
CA HIS A 859 15.07 -18.59 -28.47
C HIS A 859 14.17 -18.16 -27.30
N SER A 860 13.70 -16.91 -27.34
CA SER A 860 12.79 -16.33 -26.33
C SER A 860 11.38 -16.15 -26.85
N TYR A 861 10.39 -16.54 -26.05
CA TYR A 861 8.97 -16.30 -26.35
C TYR A 861 8.65 -14.81 -26.57
N HIS A 862 9.45 -13.88 -26.04
CA HIS A 862 9.21 -12.45 -26.25
C HIS A 862 9.32 -12.04 -27.73
N LEU A 863 10.11 -12.76 -28.53
CA LEU A 863 10.27 -12.53 -29.97
C LEU A 863 9.01 -12.99 -30.75
N ASP A 864 8.46 -14.16 -30.42
CA ASP A 864 7.14 -14.63 -30.90
C ASP A 864 6.00 -13.64 -30.61
N GLU A 865 6.22 -12.65 -29.74
CA GLU A 865 5.23 -11.71 -29.25
C GLU A 865 5.47 -10.24 -29.59
N ILE A 866 6.49 -9.91 -30.39
CA ILE A 866 6.82 -8.52 -30.80
C ILE A 866 5.60 -7.75 -31.34
N GLY A 867 4.74 -8.43 -32.12
CA GLY A 867 3.52 -7.84 -32.69
C GLY A 867 2.29 -7.82 -31.77
N LYS A 868 2.31 -8.48 -30.61
CA LYS A 868 1.13 -8.75 -29.76
C LYS A 868 1.01 -7.73 -28.62
N GLU A 869 0.99 -6.44 -28.96
CA GLU A 869 1.09 -5.33 -28.00
C GLU A 869 -0.03 -5.31 -26.94
N LEU A 870 -1.28 -5.65 -27.30
CA LEU A 870 -2.47 -5.21 -26.55
C LEU A 870 -3.29 -6.32 -25.88
N SER A 871 -3.03 -7.59 -26.18
CA SER A 871 -3.77 -8.72 -25.58
C SER A 871 -3.34 -9.05 -24.16
N LYS A 872 -2.36 -8.32 -23.58
CA LYS A 872 -1.46 -8.91 -22.57
C LYS A 872 -1.23 -8.19 -21.25
N THR A 873 -1.34 -6.88 -21.12
CA THR A 873 -1.00 -6.25 -19.82
C THR A 873 -2.14 -6.21 -18.83
N LEU A 874 -3.39 -6.05 -19.29
CA LEU A 874 -4.57 -5.88 -18.43
C LEU A 874 -5.80 -6.54 -19.08
N VAL A 875 -6.57 -7.32 -18.31
CA VAL A 875 -7.72 -8.08 -18.82
C VAL A 875 -8.93 -7.16 -19.04
N ASN A 876 -8.93 -6.52 -20.20
CA ASN A 876 -10.13 -6.05 -20.87
C ASN A 876 -10.59 -7.15 -21.82
N LYS A 877 -11.90 -7.41 -21.91
CA LYS A 877 -12.44 -8.30 -22.94
C LYS A 877 -12.70 -7.46 -24.19
N TRP A 878 -11.74 -7.50 -25.12
CA TRP A 878 -11.71 -6.81 -26.42
C TRP A 878 -12.83 -7.27 -27.38
N THR A 879 -14.08 -7.10 -26.96
CA THR A 879 -15.31 -7.37 -27.70
C THR A 879 -16.10 -6.08 -27.82
N GLU A 880 -16.96 -5.98 -28.84
CA GLU A 880 -17.82 -4.82 -29.10
C GLU A 880 -18.63 -4.34 -27.86
N HIS A 881 -18.93 -5.25 -26.93
CA HIS A 881 -19.79 -4.99 -25.77
C HIS A 881 -19.04 -4.78 -24.45
N GLU A 882 -17.76 -5.15 -24.35
CA GLU A 882 -16.98 -5.06 -23.11
C GLU A 882 -15.71 -4.17 -23.25
N TYR A 883 -15.39 -3.63 -24.43
CA TYR A 883 -14.13 -2.89 -24.68
C TYR A 883 -13.90 -1.61 -23.86
N LEU A 884 -14.91 -1.10 -23.14
CA LEU A 884 -14.83 0.05 -22.22
C LEU A 884 -14.81 -0.37 -20.73
N ILE A 885 -14.69 -1.67 -20.45
CA ILE A 885 -14.74 -2.23 -19.09
C ILE A 885 -13.35 -2.67 -18.64
N PHE A 886 -12.90 -2.13 -17.52
CA PHE A 886 -11.77 -2.64 -16.76
C PHE A 886 -12.27 -3.56 -15.64
N ARG A 887 -11.62 -4.70 -15.43
CA ARG A 887 -11.90 -5.61 -14.30
C ARG A 887 -10.68 -5.75 -13.40
N ALA A 888 -10.89 -5.58 -12.10
CA ALA A 888 -9.81 -5.60 -11.11
C ALA A 888 -9.52 -7.02 -10.54
N ASP A 889 -10.17 -8.06 -11.06
CA ASP A 889 -10.13 -9.47 -10.59
C ASP A 889 -8.72 -10.11 -10.45
N ASN A 890 -7.69 -9.46 -10.99
CA ASN A 890 -6.30 -9.92 -11.00
C ASN A 890 -5.37 -9.13 -10.08
N LEU A 891 -5.90 -8.11 -9.39
CA LEU A 891 -5.18 -7.27 -8.44
C LEU A 891 -5.55 -7.67 -6.99
N PRO A 892 -4.64 -7.55 -6.02
CA PRO A 892 -4.95 -7.76 -4.60
C PRO A 892 -6.07 -6.81 -4.10
N ALA A 893 -6.96 -7.30 -3.25
CA ALA A 893 -8.11 -6.53 -2.75
C ALA A 893 -7.69 -5.23 -2.05
N ASN A 894 -6.56 -5.22 -1.34
CA ASN A 894 -5.98 -4.04 -0.70
C ASN A 894 -5.38 -2.97 -1.66
N THR A 895 -5.30 -3.22 -2.98
CA THR A 895 -5.07 -2.16 -4.00
C THR A 895 -6.34 -1.41 -4.36
N THR A 896 -7.50 -1.88 -3.91
CA THR A 896 -8.81 -1.43 -4.39
C THR A 896 -9.66 -0.89 -3.24
N ARG A 897 -10.62 -0.02 -3.57
CA ARG A 897 -11.67 0.38 -2.63
C ARG A 897 -12.82 -0.64 -2.69
N ALA A 898 -13.21 -1.09 -1.50
CA ALA A 898 -14.18 -2.15 -1.32
C ALA A 898 -15.64 -1.70 -1.57
N SER A 899 -15.96 -0.44 -1.26
CA SER A 899 -17.28 0.15 -1.51
C SER A 899 -17.40 0.74 -2.92
N ARG A 900 -18.58 0.54 -3.52
CA ARG A 900 -19.00 1.21 -4.75
C ARG A 900 -19.12 2.72 -4.47
N ALA A 901 -18.96 3.52 -5.52
CA ALA A 901 -19.19 4.95 -5.54
C ALA A 901 -20.12 5.29 -6.71
N ILE A 902 -21.35 5.73 -6.40
CA ILE A 902 -22.31 6.23 -7.40
C ILE A 902 -22.31 7.76 -7.50
N TYR A 903 -21.80 8.45 -6.47
CA TYR A 903 -21.56 9.90 -6.49
C TYR A 903 -20.11 10.25 -6.86
N GLU A 904 -19.85 11.54 -7.04
CA GLU A 904 -18.47 12.04 -7.10
C GLU A 904 -17.68 11.65 -5.85
N LEU A 905 -16.45 11.19 -6.08
CA LEU A 905 -15.53 10.85 -4.99
C LEU A 905 -15.25 12.10 -4.12
N PRO A 906 -15.03 11.92 -2.81
CA PRO A 906 -14.66 13.01 -1.91
C PRO A 906 -13.36 13.69 -2.36
N ALA A 907 -13.08 14.89 -1.84
CA ALA A 907 -11.86 15.61 -2.18
C ALA A 907 -10.62 14.80 -1.73
N HIS A 908 -9.72 14.50 -2.66
CA HIS A 908 -8.58 13.61 -2.44
C HIS A 908 -7.41 13.95 -3.38
N ASN A 909 -6.22 13.46 -3.02
CA ASN A 909 -4.99 13.61 -3.81
C ASN A 909 -4.46 12.25 -4.30
N GLU A 910 -3.40 12.27 -5.12
CA GLU A 910 -2.77 11.09 -5.73
C GLU A 910 -2.36 10.02 -4.72
N THR A 911 -1.92 10.44 -3.53
CA THR A 911 -1.49 9.53 -2.46
C THR A 911 -2.66 8.91 -1.69
N SER A 912 -3.86 9.50 -1.78
CA SER A 912 -5.03 9.16 -0.96
C SER A 912 -5.65 7.83 -1.35
N GLN A 913 -6.25 7.09 -0.41
CA GLN A 913 -6.86 5.80 -0.75
C GLN A 913 -8.09 5.90 -1.67
N ILE A 914 -8.78 7.04 -1.67
CA ILE A 914 -9.88 7.33 -2.60
C ILE A 914 -9.40 7.35 -4.07
N ASN A 915 -8.09 7.54 -4.29
CA ASN A 915 -7.46 7.42 -5.60
C ASN A 915 -7.31 5.95 -6.08
N THR A 916 -7.75 4.96 -5.31
CA THR A 916 -7.77 3.55 -5.77
C THR A 916 -9.01 3.22 -6.60
N ILE A 917 -8.89 2.21 -7.46
CA ILE A 917 -10.00 1.68 -8.26
C ILE A 917 -10.98 0.85 -7.42
N TYR A 918 -12.23 0.71 -7.88
CA TYR A 918 -13.19 -0.20 -7.27
C TYR A 918 -12.77 -1.68 -7.43
N HIS A 919 -13.06 -2.53 -6.44
CA HIS A 919 -12.63 -3.93 -6.41
C HIS A 919 -13.17 -4.81 -7.56
N LYS A 920 -14.29 -4.43 -8.20
CA LYS A 920 -14.79 -5.09 -9.42
C LYS A 920 -14.22 -4.47 -10.71
N GLY A 921 -13.57 -3.31 -10.61
CA GLY A 921 -13.22 -2.44 -11.73
C GLY A 921 -14.32 -1.44 -12.10
N PHE A 922 -14.21 -0.85 -13.28
CA PHE A 922 -15.04 0.28 -13.72
C PHE A 922 -15.34 0.23 -15.22
N GLU A 923 -16.37 0.96 -15.63
CA GLU A 923 -16.73 1.19 -17.04
C GLU A 923 -16.49 2.66 -17.40
N VAL A 924 -15.86 2.90 -18.55
CA VAL A 924 -15.68 4.22 -19.15
C VAL A 924 -16.94 4.59 -19.94
N ALA A 925 -17.41 5.83 -19.81
CA ALA A 925 -18.55 6.34 -20.56
C ALA A 925 -18.34 6.23 -22.07
N GLN A 926 -19.39 5.96 -22.85
CA GLN A 926 -19.30 5.87 -24.31
C GLN A 926 -19.07 7.23 -24.98
N TYR A 927 -19.60 8.33 -24.41
CA TYR A 927 -19.51 9.69 -24.96
C TYR A 927 -18.89 10.69 -23.96
N ILE A 928 -18.49 11.87 -24.45
CA ILE A 928 -18.02 12.98 -23.61
C ILE A 928 -19.22 13.59 -22.85
N ALA A 929 -19.02 14.06 -21.62
CA ALA A 929 -20.10 14.69 -20.84
C ALA A 929 -20.52 16.05 -21.45
N ASN A 930 -21.83 16.36 -21.38
CA ASN A 930 -22.38 17.65 -21.80
C ASN A 930 -22.41 18.65 -20.63
N THR A 931 -22.65 19.92 -20.92
CA THR A 931 -23.05 20.89 -19.88
C THR A 931 -24.44 20.55 -19.33
N ILE A 932 -24.70 20.93 -18.07
CA ILE A 932 -25.93 20.55 -17.33
C ILE A 932 -27.20 21.04 -18.02
N ASP A 933 -27.13 22.18 -18.71
CA ASP A 933 -28.23 22.77 -19.47
C ASP A 933 -28.44 22.15 -20.88
N LYS A 934 -27.65 21.14 -21.25
CA LYS A 934 -27.65 20.49 -22.57
C LYS A 934 -27.76 18.95 -22.45
N PRO A 935 -28.96 18.40 -22.19
CA PRO A 935 -29.17 16.95 -22.11
C PRO A 935 -28.66 16.20 -23.36
N LYS A 936 -28.04 15.02 -23.16
CA LYS A 936 -27.42 14.23 -24.23
C LYS A 936 -28.45 13.73 -25.27
N ASP A 937 -28.27 14.10 -26.54
CA ASP A 937 -29.02 13.51 -27.66
C ASP A 937 -28.38 12.19 -28.10
N LEU A 938 -28.93 11.06 -27.65
CA LEU A 938 -28.42 9.72 -28.00
C LEU A 938 -28.54 9.37 -29.49
N LYS A 939 -29.30 10.12 -30.31
CA LYS A 939 -29.32 9.92 -31.77
C LYS A 939 -28.15 10.61 -32.49
N ASN A 940 -27.56 11.62 -31.87
CA ASN A 940 -26.38 12.32 -32.35
C ASN A 940 -25.55 12.79 -31.13
N PRO A 941 -24.86 11.86 -30.44
CA PRO A 941 -24.32 12.09 -29.10
C PRO A 941 -23.02 12.92 -29.08
N ASN A 942 -22.41 13.13 -30.25
CA ASN A 942 -21.05 13.65 -30.41
C ASN A 942 -21.00 15.11 -30.90
N ARG A 943 -21.82 15.95 -30.28
CA ARG A 943 -21.95 17.38 -30.61
C ARG A 943 -20.98 18.21 -29.77
N SER A 944 -19.81 18.52 -30.33
CA SER A 944 -18.74 19.23 -29.61
C SER A 944 -19.11 20.61 -29.06
N SER A 945 -20.19 21.23 -29.54
CA SER A 945 -20.75 22.49 -29.00
C SER A 945 -21.59 22.32 -27.73
N GLU A 946 -21.91 21.09 -27.33
CA GLU A 946 -22.70 20.78 -26.12
C GLU A 946 -21.84 20.17 -25.00
N TYR A 947 -20.56 19.85 -25.28
CA TYR A 947 -19.64 19.22 -24.33
C TYR A 947 -19.27 20.17 -23.19
N TYR A 948 -19.09 19.62 -21.98
CA TYR A 948 -18.45 20.34 -20.89
C TYR A 948 -16.95 20.49 -21.20
N TYR A 949 -16.45 21.73 -21.29
CA TYR A 949 -15.08 22.04 -21.70
C TYR A 949 -14.51 23.26 -20.94
N GLU A 950 -13.96 23.00 -19.75
CA GLU A 950 -13.48 24.00 -18.81
C GLU A 950 -12.11 23.65 -18.20
N THR A 951 -11.50 24.57 -17.47
CA THR A 951 -10.28 24.30 -16.70
C THR A 951 -10.58 23.42 -15.49
N TRP A 952 -9.57 22.69 -15.00
CA TRP A 952 -9.71 21.78 -13.86
C TRP A 952 -10.24 22.50 -12.60
N THR A 953 -9.76 23.70 -12.31
CA THR A 953 -10.19 24.52 -11.16
C THR A 953 -11.67 24.90 -11.25
N THR A 954 -12.17 25.23 -12.45
CA THR A 954 -13.60 25.51 -12.68
C THR A 954 -14.44 24.26 -12.47
N LEU A 955 -14.00 23.12 -13.01
CA LEU A 955 -14.66 21.82 -12.84
C LEU A 955 -14.77 21.41 -11.37
N MET A 956 -13.71 21.56 -10.57
CA MET A 956 -13.78 21.32 -9.12
C MET A 956 -14.74 22.30 -8.42
N SER A 957 -14.70 23.58 -8.80
CA SER A 957 -15.62 24.59 -8.25
C SER A 957 -17.08 24.30 -8.58
N ASP A 958 -17.39 23.66 -9.71
CA ASP A 958 -18.73 23.25 -10.08
C ASP A 958 -19.15 21.98 -9.32
N ILE A 959 -18.27 20.99 -9.19
CA ILE A 959 -18.50 19.77 -8.40
C ILE A 959 -18.85 20.10 -6.94
N GLU A 960 -18.09 20.98 -6.27
CA GLU A 960 -18.37 21.37 -4.87
C GLU A 960 -19.68 22.19 -4.71
N LYS A 961 -20.23 22.73 -5.80
CA LYS A 961 -21.57 23.36 -5.84
C LYS A 961 -22.70 22.36 -6.16
N GLY A 962 -22.39 21.08 -6.35
CA GLY A 962 -23.34 20.05 -6.79
C GLY A 962 -23.57 19.98 -8.30
N ASN A 963 -22.79 20.74 -9.09
CA ASN A 963 -22.91 20.86 -10.54
C ASN A 963 -21.89 19.96 -11.28
N SER A 964 -21.75 18.69 -10.89
CA SER A 964 -20.92 17.75 -11.66
C SER A 964 -21.57 17.45 -13.02
N PRO A 965 -20.85 17.58 -14.16
CA PRO A 965 -21.38 17.16 -15.46
C PRO A 965 -21.61 15.66 -15.57
N CYS A 966 -20.94 14.83 -14.76
CA CYS A 966 -21.15 13.37 -14.77
C CYS A 966 -22.45 12.95 -14.06
N ALA A 967 -22.87 13.66 -13.01
CA ALA A 967 -24.16 13.40 -12.35
C ALA A 967 -25.36 13.52 -13.31
N TYR A 968 -25.24 14.31 -14.38
CA TYR A 968 -26.26 14.49 -15.42
C TYR A 968 -26.02 13.68 -16.70
N TYR A 969 -24.92 12.90 -16.77
CA TYR A 969 -24.62 12.04 -17.90
C TYR A 969 -25.52 10.79 -17.90
N TYR A 970 -25.92 10.36 -19.09
CA TYR A 970 -26.60 9.09 -19.34
C TYR A 970 -26.27 8.62 -20.77
N GLN A 971 -26.20 7.30 -20.97
CA GLN A 971 -26.08 6.67 -22.28
C GLN A 971 -27.16 5.63 -22.58
N LYS A 972 -27.97 5.21 -21.59
CA LYS A 972 -29.13 4.35 -21.85
C LYS A 972 -30.34 5.16 -22.34
N PRO A 973 -31.12 4.67 -23.34
CA PRO A 973 -32.30 5.37 -23.85
C PRO A 973 -33.42 5.64 -22.82
N ASP A 974 -33.53 4.80 -21.80
CA ASP A 974 -34.48 4.91 -20.68
C ASP A 974 -33.97 5.78 -19.52
N LYS A 975 -32.72 6.25 -19.59
CA LYS A 975 -31.99 6.96 -18.53
C LYS A 975 -31.82 6.17 -17.23
N SER A 976 -31.85 4.83 -17.28
CA SER A 976 -31.63 3.97 -16.10
C SER A 976 -30.26 4.18 -15.44
N ASP A 977 -29.31 4.82 -16.13
CA ASP A 977 -27.95 5.08 -15.69
C ASP A 977 -27.68 6.55 -15.30
N LEU A 978 -28.69 7.42 -15.38
CA LEU A 978 -28.57 8.81 -14.95
C LEU A 978 -28.23 8.88 -13.45
N GLY A 979 -27.23 9.68 -13.08
CA GLY A 979 -26.77 9.79 -11.70
C GLY A 979 -25.97 8.59 -11.18
N THR A 980 -25.55 7.66 -12.05
CA THR A 980 -24.64 6.55 -11.69
C THR A 980 -23.19 6.78 -12.15
N TRP A 981 -22.92 7.95 -12.74
CA TRP A 981 -21.64 8.31 -13.37
C TRP A 981 -20.95 9.43 -12.59
N ARG A 982 -19.62 9.35 -12.50
CA ARG A 982 -18.74 10.29 -11.79
C ARG A 982 -17.48 10.60 -12.60
N LEU A 983 -16.67 11.56 -12.16
CA LEU A 983 -15.33 11.75 -12.72
C LEU A 983 -14.40 10.57 -12.37
N PRO A 984 -13.42 10.25 -13.23
CA PRO A 984 -12.34 9.34 -12.91
C PRO A 984 -11.38 9.95 -11.87
N ASN A 985 -10.75 9.11 -11.06
CA ASN A 985 -9.55 9.50 -10.30
C ASN A 985 -8.27 9.35 -11.15
N GLU A 986 -7.10 9.69 -10.60
CA GLU A 986 -5.82 9.64 -11.31
C GLU A 986 -5.42 8.20 -11.67
N ALA A 987 -5.67 7.21 -10.80
CA ALA A 987 -5.36 5.82 -11.11
C ALA A 987 -6.26 5.27 -12.24
N GLU A 988 -7.54 5.68 -12.26
CA GLU A 988 -8.47 5.37 -13.36
C GLU A 988 -8.02 6.03 -14.66
N LEU A 989 -7.50 7.27 -14.63
CA LEU A 989 -6.86 7.88 -15.82
C LEU A 989 -5.58 7.15 -16.24
N MET A 990 -4.75 6.66 -15.31
CA MET A 990 -3.55 5.88 -15.64
C MET A 990 -3.90 4.55 -16.30
N ILE A 991 -4.99 3.92 -15.85
CA ILE A 991 -5.59 2.74 -16.48
C ILE A 991 -6.24 3.10 -17.82
N MET A 992 -6.83 4.28 -18.00
CA MET A 992 -7.34 4.72 -19.32
C MET A 992 -6.20 4.94 -20.33
N ALA A 993 -5.13 5.61 -19.92
CA ALA A 993 -3.92 5.80 -20.73
C ALA A 993 -3.18 4.47 -21.00
N GLY A 994 -3.26 3.51 -20.08
CA GLY A 994 -2.54 2.23 -20.13
C GLY A 994 -3.32 1.08 -20.77
N SER A 995 -4.55 0.83 -20.32
CA SER A 995 -5.49 -0.18 -20.85
C SER A 995 -6.15 0.25 -22.16
N LEU A 996 -5.71 1.37 -22.73
CA LEU A 996 -6.01 1.78 -24.08
C LEU A 996 -7.52 2.04 -24.29
N PHE A 997 -8.20 2.58 -23.28
CA PHE A 997 -9.48 3.24 -23.51
C PHE A 997 -9.24 4.53 -24.33
N ASP A 998 -10.26 4.99 -25.06
CA ASP A 998 -10.26 6.28 -25.75
C ASP A 998 -9.11 6.51 -26.76
N TRP A 999 -8.74 5.48 -27.52
CA TRP A 999 -7.91 5.62 -28.72
C TRP A 999 -8.42 6.70 -29.69
N ASP A 1000 -7.47 7.27 -30.44
CA ASP A 1000 -7.77 8.13 -31.57
C ASP A 1000 -8.58 7.37 -32.63
N ASP A 1001 -9.45 8.07 -33.35
CA ASP A 1001 -10.18 7.49 -34.46
C ASP A 1001 -9.23 7.06 -35.61
N ARG A 1002 -8.01 7.62 -35.67
CA ARG A 1002 -6.89 7.20 -36.54
C ARG A 1002 -6.27 5.84 -36.16
N GLU A 1003 -6.51 5.36 -34.94
CA GLU A 1003 -5.86 4.17 -34.37
C GLU A 1003 -6.82 3.04 -34.00
N LYS A 1004 -8.04 3.36 -33.57
CA LYS A 1004 -9.12 2.39 -33.27
C LYS A 1004 -9.16 1.19 -34.24
N PRO A 1005 -9.13 1.35 -35.59
CA PRO A 1005 -9.21 0.23 -36.53
C PRO A 1005 -7.97 -0.68 -36.60
N LYS A 1006 -6.85 -0.31 -35.93
CA LYS A 1006 -5.61 -1.10 -35.85
C LYS A 1006 -5.48 -1.88 -34.55
N VAL A 1007 -6.43 -1.67 -33.64
CA VAL A 1007 -6.40 -2.13 -32.24
C VAL A 1007 -7.58 -3.05 -31.94
N TYR A 1008 -8.75 -2.69 -32.47
CA TYR A 1008 -9.99 -3.45 -32.27
C TYR A 1008 -10.34 -4.24 -33.53
N ASP A 1009 -10.02 -5.53 -33.54
CA ASP A 1009 -10.22 -6.41 -34.71
C ASP A 1009 -11.70 -6.71 -35.03
N PHE A 1010 -12.64 -6.35 -34.16
CA PHE A 1010 -14.06 -6.68 -34.31
C PHE A 1010 -14.86 -5.76 -35.26
N GLY A 1011 -14.22 -4.79 -35.93
CA GLY A 1011 -14.74 -4.13 -37.15
C GLY A 1011 -16.04 -3.31 -37.01
N GLY A 1012 -16.54 -3.07 -35.80
CA GLY A 1012 -17.76 -2.32 -35.55
C GLY A 1012 -17.61 -0.80 -35.71
N ASN A 1013 -18.74 -0.07 -35.75
CA ASN A 1013 -18.77 1.39 -35.67
C ASN A 1013 -18.42 1.86 -34.24
N LEU A 1014 -17.14 1.79 -33.90
CA LEU A 1014 -16.60 2.32 -32.64
C LEU A 1014 -16.99 3.80 -32.50
N SER A 1015 -17.43 4.20 -31.32
CA SER A 1015 -17.85 5.58 -31.08
C SER A 1015 -16.65 6.53 -31.25
N SER A 1016 -16.68 7.34 -32.30
CA SER A 1016 -15.87 8.56 -32.38
C SER A 1016 -16.21 9.46 -31.21
N LEU A 1017 -15.22 10.15 -30.66
CA LEU A 1017 -15.46 11.15 -29.61
C LEU A 1017 -15.66 12.57 -30.19
N ASN A 1018 -15.46 12.72 -31.51
CA ASN A 1018 -15.43 14.02 -32.22
C ASN A 1018 -14.53 15.06 -31.51
N MET A 1019 -13.43 14.55 -30.96
CA MET A 1019 -12.35 15.28 -30.32
C MET A 1019 -11.38 15.77 -31.41
N LYS A 1020 -10.78 16.95 -31.21
CA LYS A 1020 -9.76 17.53 -32.09
C LYS A 1020 -8.36 17.09 -31.63
N ASP A 1021 -7.32 17.35 -32.41
CA ASP A 1021 -5.94 17.06 -32.01
C ASP A 1021 -5.52 17.82 -30.73
N GLY A 1022 -4.68 17.21 -29.89
CA GLY A 1022 -3.98 17.88 -28.78
C GLY A 1022 -4.80 18.17 -27.51
N GLN A 1023 -5.62 17.23 -27.05
CA GLN A 1023 -6.63 17.42 -25.99
C GLN A 1023 -6.26 16.84 -24.63
N VAL A 1024 -7.05 17.22 -23.61
CA VAL A 1024 -6.92 16.74 -22.23
C VAL A 1024 -8.28 16.33 -21.65
N ILE A 1025 -8.27 15.30 -20.80
CA ILE A 1025 -9.42 14.81 -20.02
C ILE A 1025 -9.10 14.98 -18.54
N HIS A 1026 -9.97 15.64 -17.78
CA HIS A 1026 -9.75 15.95 -16.35
C HIS A 1026 -10.18 14.81 -15.42
N SER A 1027 -9.47 14.66 -14.29
CA SER A 1027 -9.84 13.80 -13.16
C SER A 1027 -10.45 14.60 -11.99
N ARG A 1028 -10.99 13.86 -11.02
CA ARG A 1028 -11.39 14.36 -9.69
C ARG A 1028 -10.22 14.67 -8.76
N THR A 1029 -9.05 14.07 -9.01
CA THR A 1029 -7.90 14.02 -8.11
C THR A 1029 -7.09 15.31 -8.15
N GLY A 1030 -6.83 15.89 -6.98
CA GLY A 1030 -5.94 17.04 -6.81
C GLY A 1030 -4.49 16.64 -6.60
N PHE A 1031 -3.56 17.58 -6.75
CA PHE A 1031 -2.13 17.35 -6.60
C PHE A 1031 -1.63 17.77 -5.20
N SER A 1032 -1.06 16.84 -4.44
CA SER A 1032 -0.76 17.01 -3.01
C SER A 1032 0.23 18.15 -2.69
N LYS A 1033 1.33 18.30 -3.45
CA LYS A 1033 2.31 19.39 -3.24
C LYS A 1033 1.77 20.79 -3.60
N ARG A 1034 0.52 20.86 -4.09
CA ARG A 1034 -0.24 22.07 -4.40
C ARG A 1034 -1.52 22.21 -3.55
N ASP A 1035 -1.62 21.46 -2.46
CA ASP A 1035 -2.59 21.68 -1.37
C ASP A 1035 -2.38 23.06 -0.72
N MET A 1036 -3.48 23.78 -0.48
CA MET A 1036 -3.49 25.07 0.19
C MET A 1036 -3.77 24.89 1.69
N ASN A 1037 -2.83 24.30 2.45
CA ASN A 1037 -2.86 24.24 3.91
C ASN A 1037 -4.25 23.86 4.52
N GLY A 1038 -4.94 22.86 3.94
CA GLY A 1038 -6.25 22.40 4.42
C GLY A 1038 -7.47 23.15 3.86
N GLY A 1039 -7.30 23.98 2.83
CA GLY A 1039 -8.41 24.55 2.06
C GLY A 1039 -8.98 23.55 1.04
N ARG A 1040 -10.32 23.50 0.91
CA ARG A 1040 -11.08 22.45 0.18
C ARG A 1040 -10.78 22.24 -1.31
N SER A 1041 -9.93 23.05 -1.93
CA SER A 1041 -9.59 22.93 -3.35
C SER A 1041 -8.08 23.01 -3.52
N PHE A 1042 -7.47 21.93 -3.99
CA PHE A 1042 -6.09 21.94 -4.47
C PHE A 1042 -5.93 23.02 -5.54
N SER A 1043 -4.75 23.65 -5.61
CA SER A 1043 -4.49 24.64 -6.67
C SER A 1043 -4.23 24.00 -8.04
N ALA A 1044 -3.99 22.69 -8.09
CA ALA A 1044 -3.83 21.87 -9.28
C ALA A 1044 -4.38 20.44 -9.06
N GLY A 1045 -4.60 19.69 -10.14
CA GLY A 1045 -4.95 18.27 -10.12
C GLY A 1045 -4.55 17.56 -11.42
N TYR A 1046 -5.10 16.37 -11.67
CA TYR A 1046 -4.62 15.48 -12.74
C TYR A 1046 -5.49 15.44 -14.00
N GLN A 1047 -4.84 15.21 -15.12
CA GLN A 1047 -5.44 15.08 -16.45
C GLN A 1047 -4.70 14.04 -17.31
N MET A 1048 -5.40 13.44 -18.27
CA MET A 1048 -4.82 12.61 -19.32
C MET A 1048 -4.67 13.46 -20.58
N TYR A 1049 -3.45 13.56 -21.13
CA TYR A 1049 -3.22 14.18 -22.44
C TYR A 1049 -3.36 13.14 -23.56
N PHE A 1050 -3.88 13.57 -24.70
CA PHE A 1050 -4.13 12.72 -25.86
C PHE A 1050 -3.93 13.46 -27.20
N ASP A 1051 -3.08 12.93 -28.08
CA ASP A 1051 -2.91 13.36 -29.48
C ASP A 1051 -2.38 12.23 -30.38
N GLY A 1052 -3.28 11.47 -31.01
CA GLY A 1052 -2.91 10.32 -31.83
C GLY A 1052 -2.15 9.26 -31.02
N TYR A 1053 -0.99 8.84 -31.53
CA TYR A 1053 -0.11 7.79 -30.95
C TYR A 1053 0.54 8.20 -29.60
N LEU A 1054 0.12 9.32 -29.02
CA LEU A 1054 0.67 9.94 -27.81
C LEU A 1054 -0.43 10.18 -26.78
N ARG A 1055 -0.38 9.38 -25.71
CA ARG A 1055 -1.17 9.54 -24.48
C ARG A 1055 -0.31 9.29 -23.23
N PHE A 1056 -0.61 10.02 -22.17
CA PHE A 1056 -0.03 9.86 -20.83
C PHE A 1056 -0.82 10.68 -19.79
N VAL A 1057 -0.62 10.39 -18.50
CA VAL A 1057 -1.24 11.14 -17.38
C VAL A 1057 -0.26 12.15 -16.81
N THR A 1058 -0.75 13.31 -16.41
CA THR A 1058 0.08 14.42 -15.90
C THR A 1058 -0.76 15.41 -15.08
N THR A 1059 -0.13 16.15 -14.18
CA THR A 1059 -0.74 17.27 -13.46
C THR A 1059 -1.08 18.44 -14.41
N VAL A 1060 -1.98 19.33 -14.00
CA VAL A 1060 -2.29 20.60 -14.70
C VAL A 1060 -1.27 21.71 -14.42
N ASP A 1061 -0.35 21.49 -13.48
CA ASP A 1061 0.77 22.38 -13.16
C ASP A 1061 2.10 21.61 -13.20
N THR A 1062 2.54 21.27 -14.40
CA THR A 1062 3.80 20.52 -14.60
C THR A 1062 5.05 21.38 -14.33
N GLN A 1063 4.90 22.70 -14.19
CA GLN A 1063 6.00 23.61 -13.86
C GLN A 1063 6.58 23.33 -12.47
N TRP A 1064 5.76 22.83 -11.53
CA TRP A 1064 6.24 22.39 -10.22
C TRP A 1064 7.33 21.32 -10.35
N GLY A 1065 7.11 20.32 -11.21
CA GLY A 1065 8.04 19.21 -11.43
C GLY A 1065 9.15 19.51 -12.43
N GLY A 1066 9.37 20.78 -12.79
CA GLY A 1066 10.39 21.15 -13.76
C GLY A 1066 10.01 20.91 -15.22
N ASP A 1067 8.73 20.86 -15.60
CA ASP A 1067 8.33 20.93 -17.02
C ASP A 1067 7.82 22.33 -17.37
N LYS A 1068 8.62 23.08 -18.13
CA LYS A 1068 8.29 24.44 -18.56
C LYS A 1068 7.58 24.50 -19.92
N ASP A 1069 7.29 23.37 -20.57
CA ASP A 1069 6.77 23.34 -21.95
C ASP A 1069 5.31 22.87 -22.08
N ARG A 1070 4.40 23.72 -21.59
CA ARG A 1070 3.13 24.18 -22.22
C ARG A 1070 2.14 23.20 -22.87
N LEU A 1071 2.40 21.91 -23.03
CA LEU A 1071 1.52 20.98 -23.75
C LEU A 1071 0.16 20.81 -23.06
N VAL A 1072 0.12 20.98 -21.73
CA VAL A 1072 -1.02 20.57 -20.88
C VAL A 1072 -1.42 21.60 -19.82
N ASN A 1073 -0.54 22.52 -19.42
CA ASN A 1073 -0.79 23.46 -18.31
C ASN A 1073 -1.90 24.47 -18.64
N ASP A 1074 -2.75 24.77 -17.66
CA ASP A 1074 -3.90 25.69 -17.74
C ASP A 1074 -4.89 25.44 -18.91
N LYS A 1075 -4.84 24.27 -19.55
CA LYS A 1075 -5.76 23.93 -20.64
C LYS A 1075 -7.19 23.71 -20.12
N LYS A 1076 -8.15 24.16 -20.93
CA LYS A 1076 -9.52 23.62 -20.86
C LYS A 1076 -9.49 22.16 -21.32
N GLY A 1077 -10.28 21.34 -20.65
CA GLY A 1077 -10.34 19.89 -20.85
C GLY A 1077 -11.75 19.37 -20.85
N TYR A 1078 -11.92 18.19 -21.41
CA TYR A 1078 -13.20 17.49 -21.47
C TYR A 1078 -13.41 16.63 -20.23
N VAL A 1079 -14.67 16.27 -19.97
CA VAL A 1079 -15.00 15.29 -18.94
C VAL A 1079 -15.45 13.98 -19.60
N ARG A 1080 -14.76 12.91 -19.26
CA ARG A 1080 -15.04 11.53 -19.66
C ARG A 1080 -15.41 10.76 -18.40
N CYS A 1081 -16.69 10.52 -18.20
CA CYS A 1081 -17.16 9.92 -16.95
C CYS A 1081 -16.78 8.44 -16.85
N VAL A 1082 -16.73 7.94 -15.63
CA VAL A 1082 -16.64 6.51 -15.32
C VAL A 1082 -17.76 6.12 -14.36
N ARG A 1083 -18.08 4.83 -14.31
CA ARG A 1083 -18.94 4.26 -13.25
C ARG A 1083 -18.35 2.96 -12.73
N ASP A 1084 -18.64 2.67 -11.48
CA ASP A 1084 -18.27 1.39 -10.88
C ASP A 1084 -19.20 0.28 -11.38
N LEU A 1085 -18.60 -0.89 -11.67
CA LEU A 1085 -19.37 -2.09 -11.99
C LEU A 1085 -20.26 -2.51 -10.82
N GLU A 1086 -21.33 -3.25 -11.11
CA GLU A 1086 -22.36 -3.66 -10.14
C GLU A 1086 -22.00 -4.92 -9.33
#